data_AF-A0A9E0VKU4-F1
#
_entry.id   AF-A0A9E0VKU4-F1
#
_cell.length_a   1.000
_cell.length_b   1.000
_cell.length_c   1.000
_cell.angle_alpha   90.00
_cell.angle_beta   90.00
_cell.angle_gamma   90.00
#
_symmetry.space_group_name_H-M   'P 1'
#
loop_
_entity.id
_entity.type
_entity.pdbx_description
1 polymer ?
#
loop_
_entity_poly.entity_id
_entity_poly.type
_entity_poly.pdbx_seq_one_letter_code
_entity_poly.pdbx_strand_id
1 'polypeptide(L)'
;MSTIGSDYSAHRRSVDELEQEYEAGARKAKEREQIRDAKLERNLDAVVKKKDAELENAVRSVKDEYESSMHDQKKSDLVERERYKQSLYDRSGRQATALSEESRAERDRALERAAAADAHAAKAIADSEAYQEHQAKETADRHEREMEALAESYRKQIAEARGDDNDDEKQNTRDYRKKLSDESQAAIKQAREEVMAERRQSKALAEQTQLVLKDREKKADNLLNTRLREKDLQVRRVLHDQAEAERSSRELELQPLREQVMDTAELRRDAEKIKSHARADTVREFESEWNDKFANQSLSHDLEKAKLRSEVNDSERRFGEKLGRYMKENDQKTAQKIADQNSEHRDQMTAAAREYDRSIEHVKLQSDHDRRLSNQLLARERGEAEARQDRALKNQADTYQATIANQRKNQQSQIQNLERILNVKNSTDDAAEVSAAAERTIRNAVSREYQKTFQAEADRNARDREHLAENFQARLSDAYRDKQSNSTNLNRQNMKEQSVMRNEFVQHVSDVEENKRQMLNLAADANAKMTESTTRTHERELDGMRRHYEDLVAERDAEASARFEALRNQSEFEKRSMRREFQAQTADLIRNYEKRANEQKTALEDANRDLKAKLDTKTRESDKRLMQALADQARGYDHRMAELEAQAKDRERLASQQHEDELDKVKKANALLLSKKG
;
A
#
# COMPACT_ATOMS: atom_id res chain seq x y z
N MET A 1 17.12 53.23 73.80
CA MET A 1 16.30 52.93 72.60
C MET A 1 17.15 52.32 71.48
N SER A 2 17.82 51.17 71.65
CA SER A 2 18.53 50.55 70.51
C SER A 2 18.84 49.07 70.73
N THR A 3 17.81 48.22 70.79
CA THR A 3 17.98 46.76 70.76
C THR A 3 16.98 46.05 69.84
N ILE A 4 15.90 46.72 69.42
CA ILE A 4 14.88 46.14 68.53
C ILE A 4 15.36 46.07 67.05
N GLY A 5 16.40 46.82 66.67
CA GLY A 5 16.95 46.80 65.30
C GLY A 5 17.91 45.64 64.98
N SER A 6 18.45 44.96 66.00
CA SER A 6 19.45 43.89 65.81
C SER A 6 18.80 42.58 65.36
N ASP A 7 17.69 42.19 65.98
CA ASP A 7 17.02 40.90 65.74
C ASP A 7 16.32 40.86 64.38
N TYR A 8 15.84 42.00 63.89
CA TYR A 8 15.23 42.10 62.55
C TYR A 8 16.26 41.88 61.42
N SER A 9 17.52 42.26 61.64
CA SER A 9 18.59 42.06 60.66
C SER A 9 19.08 40.60 60.60
N ALA A 10 19.03 39.89 61.73
CA ALA A 10 19.38 38.47 61.80
C ALA A 10 18.29 37.60 61.15
N HIS A 11 17.01 37.90 61.39
CA HIS A 11 15.91 37.22 60.72
C HIS A 11 15.90 37.44 59.20
N ARG A 12 16.23 38.64 58.73
CA ARG A 12 16.32 38.90 57.29
C ARG A 12 17.43 38.09 56.62
N ARG A 13 18.62 38.00 57.23
CA ARG A 13 19.70 37.14 56.71
C ARG A 13 19.34 35.67 56.71
N SER A 14 18.65 35.19 57.74
CA SER A 14 18.16 33.81 57.79
C SER A 14 17.13 33.49 56.71
N VAL A 15 16.25 34.45 56.38
CA VAL A 15 15.29 34.30 55.27
C VAL A 15 16.02 34.33 53.93
N ASP A 16 16.96 35.25 53.73
CA ASP A 16 17.76 35.33 52.51
C ASP A 16 18.63 34.06 52.30
N GLU A 17 19.19 33.49 53.37
CA GLU A 17 19.93 32.22 53.34
C GLU A 17 19.00 31.03 53.00
N LEU A 18 17.80 30.98 53.58
CA LEU A 18 16.80 29.95 53.25
C LEU A 18 16.29 30.07 51.81
N GLU A 19 16.09 31.29 51.31
CA GLU A 19 15.72 31.52 49.90
C GLU A 19 16.84 31.08 48.96
N GLN A 20 18.11 31.38 49.28
CA GLN A 20 19.26 30.89 48.52
C GLN A 20 19.40 29.36 48.55
N GLU A 21 19.14 28.72 49.70
CA GLU A 21 19.13 27.26 49.80
C GLU A 21 17.98 26.64 48.98
N TYR A 22 16.79 27.26 49.00
CA TYR A 22 15.67 26.83 48.17
C TYR A 22 15.95 27.00 46.67
N GLU A 23 16.54 28.12 46.25
CA GLU A 23 16.95 28.33 44.87
C GLU A 23 18.04 27.34 44.44
N ALA A 24 19.03 27.08 45.28
CA ALA A 24 20.07 26.10 45.02
C ALA A 24 19.49 24.67 44.94
N GLY A 25 18.51 24.36 45.80
CA GLY A 25 17.74 23.12 45.76
C GLY A 25 16.94 22.97 44.47
N ALA A 26 16.24 24.03 44.04
CA ALA A 26 15.47 24.06 42.81
C ALA A 26 16.36 23.93 41.56
N ARG A 27 17.54 24.58 41.54
CA ARG A 27 18.53 24.43 40.46
C ARG A 27 19.06 23.00 40.37
N LYS A 28 19.44 22.40 41.50
CA LYS A 28 19.89 20.99 41.55
C LYS A 28 18.79 20.01 41.13
N ALA A 29 17.53 20.27 41.50
CA ALA A 29 16.39 19.45 41.08
C ALA A 29 16.18 19.54 39.56
N LYS A 30 16.21 20.75 38.99
CA LYS A 30 16.08 20.99 37.55
C LYS A 30 17.23 20.38 36.75
N GLU A 31 18.46 20.44 37.27
CA GLU A 31 19.63 19.82 36.66
C GLU A 31 19.54 18.28 36.67
N ARG A 32 19.03 17.69 37.77
CA ARG A 32 18.73 16.24 37.83
C ARG A 32 17.65 15.83 36.86
N GLU A 33 16.61 16.64 36.69
CA GLU A 33 15.53 16.42 35.74
C GLU A 33 16.05 16.45 34.30
N GLN A 34 16.83 17.48 33.94
CA GLN A 34 17.50 17.58 32.63
C GLN A 34 18.44 16.40 32.33
N ILE A 35 19.19 15.91 33.33
CA ILE A 35 20.02 14.71 33.17
C ILE A 35 19.16 13.46 32.94
N ARG A 36 17.99 13.37 33.60
CA ARG A 36 17.06 12.26 33.45
C ARG A 36 16.42 12.27 32.06
N ASP A 37 16.00 13.44 31.59
CA ASP A 37 15.41 13.64 30.27
C ASP A 37 16.43 13.35 29.16
N ALA A 38 17.65 13.87 29.27
CA ALA A 38 18.73 13.57 28.33
C ALA A 38 19.09 12.07 28.31
N LYS A 39 18.95 11.37 29.43
CA LYS A 39 19.15 9.90 29.50
C LYS A 39 17.98 9.14 28.87
N LEU A 40 16.75 9.62 29.05
CA LEU A 40 15.56 9.06 28.40
C LEU A 40 15.61 9.26 26.88
N GLU A 41 15.97 10.45 26.41
CA GLU A 41 16.15 10.74 24.97
C GLU A 41 17.21 9.83 24.35
N ARG A 42 18.39 9.70 24.98
CA ARG A 42 19.45 8.78 24.49
C ARG A 42 19.00 7.32 24.46
N ASN A 43 18.23 6.88 25.45
CA ASN A 43 17.67 5.53 25.47
C ASN A 43 16.63 5.35 24.37
N LEU A 44 15.79 6.35 24.12
CA LEU A 44 14.76 6.32 23.09
C LEU A 44 15.41 6.28 21.70
N ASP A 45 16.42 7.12 21.44
CA ASP A 45 17.22 7.10 20.22
C ASP A 45 17.91 5.75 19.99
N ALA A 46 18.43 5.12 21.04
CA ALA A 46 19.05 3.80 20.95
C ALA A 46 18.01 2.70 20.61
N VAL A 47 16.81 2.79 21.17
CA VAL A 47 15.70 1.88 20.85
C VAL A 47 15.21 2.07 19.43
N VAL A 48 15.06 3.32 18.97
CA VAL A 48 14.66 3.65 17.59
C VAL A 48 15.70 3.12 16.61
N LYS A 49 16.99 3.43 16.80
CA LYS A 49 18.06 2.89 15.94
C LYS A 49 18.10 1.37 15.89
N LYS A 50 17.84 0.70 17.03
CA LYS A 50 17.76 -0.76 17.06
C LYS A 50 16.56 -1.27 16.26
N LYS A 51 15.41 -0.61 16.36
CA LYS A 51 14.19 -0.97 15.61
C LYS A 51 14.33 -0.71 14.12
N ASP A 52 14.98 0.39 13.74
CA ASP A 52 15.30 0.69 12.34
C ASP A 52 16.24 -0.36 11.75
N ALA A 53 17.26 -0.79 12.49
CA ALA A 53 18.16 -1.87 12.07
C ALA A 53 17.44 -3.23 11.96
N GLU A 54 16.52 -3.54 12.88
CA GLU A 54 15.66 -4.74 12.80
C GLU A 54 14.74 -4.69 11.58
N LEU A 55 14.16 -3.52 11.26
CA LEU A 55 13.33 -3.30 10.07
C LEU A 55 14.14 -3.41 8.78
N GLU A 56 15.31 -2.79 8.69
CA GLU A 56 16.19 -2.92 7.53
C GLU A 56 16.61 -4.37 7.28
N ASN A 57 16.92 -5.13 8.35
CA ASN A 57 17.23 -6.54 8.24
C ASN A 57 16.02 -7.37 7.80
N ALA A 58 14.82 -7.07 8.29
CA ALA A 58 13.59 -7.72 7.84
C ALA A 58 13.31 -7.43 6.36
N VAL A 59 13.46 -6.18 5.93
CA VAL A 59 13.29 -5.78 4.52
C VAL A 59 14.31 -6.49 3.62
N ARG A 60 15.59 -6.57 4.05
CA ARG A 60 16.60 -7.34 3.31
C ARG A 60 16.26 -8.83 3.25
N SER A 61 15.85 -9.44 4.36
CA SER A 61 15.45 -10.85 4.39
C SER A 61 14.28 -11.13 3.44
N VAL A 62 13.24 -10.28 3.45
CA VAL A 62 12.09 -10.42 2.54
C VAL A 62 12.51 -10.22 1.09
N LYS A 63 13.41 -9.28 0.81
CA LYS A 63 13.96 -9.07 -0.53
C LYS A 63 14.77 -10.28 -1.01
N ASP A 64 15.64 -10.83 -0.17
CA ASP A 64 16.45 -12.01 -0.49
C ASP A 64 15.57 -13.26 -0.70
N GLU A 65 14.53 -13.44 0.12
CA GLU A 65 13.53 -14.50 -0.05
C GLU A 65 12.74 -14.33 -1.36
N TYR A 66 12.34 -13.10 -1.70
CA TYR A 66 11.65 -12.81 -2.95
C TYR A 66 12.55 -13.02 -4.17
N GLU A 67 13.81 -12.57 -4.12
CA GLU A 67 14.79 -12.81 -5.19
C GLU A 67 15.09 -14.30 -5.37
N SER A 68 15.24 -15.06 -4.27
CA SER A 68 15.41 -16.51 -4.30
C SER A 68 14.17 -17.20 -4.88
N SER A 69 12.97 -16.82 -4.45
CA SER A 69 11.70 -17.35 -4.97
C SER A 69 11.54 -17.07 -6.46
N MET A 70 11.82 -15.85 -6.91
CA MET A 70 11.79 -15.48 -8.33
C MET A 70 12.84 -16.23 -9.15
N HIS A 71 14.02 -16.51 -8.58
CA HIS A 71 15.05 -17.31 -9.24
C HIS A 71 14.62 -18.77 -9.38
N ASP A 72 14.06 -19.36 -8.32
CA ASP A 72 13.54 -20.73 -8.34
C ASP A 72 12.34 -20.86 -9.28
N GLN A 73 11.46 -19.86 -9.32
CA GLN A 73 10.34 -19.80 -10.26
C GLN A 73 10.82 -19.71 -11.71
N LYS A 74 11.79 -18.82 -12.02
CA LYS A 74 12.41 -18.78 -13.37
C LYS A 74 13.04 -20.10 -13.77
N LYS A 75 13.66 -20.80 -12.82
CA LYS A 75 14.28 -22.11 -13.05
C LYS A 75 13.22 -23.18 -13.29
N SER A 76 12.12 -23.15 -12.54
CA SER A 76 10.94 -24.00 -12.75
C SER A 76 10.32 -23.74 -14.13
N ASP A 77 10.07 -22.48 -14.48
CA ASP A 77 9.52 -22.06 -15.77
C ASP A 77 10.41 -22.48 -16.93
N LEU A 78 11.74 -22.39 -16.77
CA LEU A 78 12.69 -22.89 -17.78
C LEU A 78 12.58 -24.41 -17.94
N VAL A 79 12.49 -25.17 -16.85
CA VAL A 79 12.32 -26.63 -16.87
C VAL A 79 10.97 -27.01 -17.48
N GLU A 80 9.89 -26.32 -17.14
CA GLU A 80 8.57 -26.54 -17.73
C GLU A 80 8.55 -26.18 -19.21
N ARG A 81 9.20 -25.08 -19.61
CA ARG A 81 9.30 -24.67 -21.02
C ARG A 81 10.16 -25.63 -21.84
N GLU A 82 11.21 -26.21 -21.27
CA GLU A 82 11.98 -27.29 -21.90
C GLU A 82 11.16 -28.58 -22.00
N ARG A 83 10.41 -28.96 -20.96
CA ARG A 83 9.47 -30.09 -21.01
C ARG A 83 8.40 -29.88 -22.08
N TYR A 84 7.83 -28.68 -22.17
CA TYR A 84 6.82 -28.34 -23.18
C TYR A 84 7.40 -28.35 -24.60
N LYS A 85 8.64 -27.90 -24.78
CA LYS A 85 9.35 -28.00 -26.06
C LYS A 85 9.61 -29.46 -26.43
N GLN A 86 10.01 -30.30 -25.48
CA GLN A 86 10.22 -31.72 -25.68
C GLN A 86 8.91 -32.50 -25.92
N SER A 87 7.78 -32.05 -25.37
CA SER A 87 6.47 -32.69 -25.60
C SER A 87 5.79 -32.25 -26.90
N LEU A 88 6.10 -31.06 -27.41
CA LEU A 88 5.54 -30.55 -28.67
C LEU A 88 6.34 -30.97 -29.92
N TYR A 89 7.63 -31.27 -29.76
CA TYR A 89 8.52 -31.56 -30.87
C TYR A 89 9.42 -32.76 -30.58
N ASP A 90 9.34 -33.76 -31.44
CA ASP A 90 10.28 -34.87 -31.50
C ASP A 90 11.69 -34.32 -31.87
N ARG A 91 12.76 -35.11 -31.66
CA ARG A 91 14.14 -34.75 -32.07
C ARG A 91 14.29 -34.33 -33.55
N SER A 92 13.29 -34.57 -34.38
CA SER A 92 13.22 -34.20 -35.81
C SER A 92 12.45 -32.89 -36.10
N GLY A 93 11.95 -32.18 -35.09
CA GLY A 93 11.24 -30.90 -35.25
C GLY A 93 9.83 -31.02 -35.82
N ARG A 94 9.23 -32.21 -35.84
CA ARG A 94 7.83 -32.42 -36.26
C ARG A 94 6.89 -32.28 -35.06
N GLN A 95 5.74 -31.65 -35.29
CA GLN A 95 4.70 -31.45 -34.28
C GLN A 95 3.99 -32.78 -34.03
N ALA A 96 4.09 -33.33 -32.81
CA ALA A 96 3.43 -34.58 -32.42
C ALA A 96 1.91 -34.37 -32.26
N THR A 97 1.16 -34.38 -33.35
CA THR A 97 -0.28 -34.08 -33.35
C THR A 97 -1.13 -35.11 -32.60
N ALA A 98 -0.64 -36.34 -32.39
CA ALA A 98 -1.38 -37.39 -31.67
C ALA A 98 -1.23 -37.34 -30.13
N LEU A 99 -0.13 -36.77 -29.60
CA LEU A 99 0.09 -36.64 -28.14
C LEU A 99 -0.45 -35.30 -27.59
N SER A 100 -0.85 -34.38 -28.46
CA SER A 100 -1.34 -33.04 -28.10
C SER A 100 -2.74 -33.04 -27.48
N GLU A 101 -3.60 -34.01 -27.78
CA GLU A 101 -4.96 -34.06 -27.23
C GLU A 101 -5.00 -34.77 -25.88
N GLU A 102 -4.24 -35.86 -25.73
CA GLU A 102 -4.10 -36.57 -24.45
C GLU A 102 -3.40 -35.70 -23.39
N SER A 103 -2.33 -34.99 -23.77
CA SER A 103 -1.64 -34.06 -22.85
C SER A 103 -2.50 -32.84 -22.47
N ARG A 104 -3.38 -32.37 -23.35
CA ARG A 104 -4.38 -31.34 -23.02
C ARG A 104 -5.44 -31.88 -22.06
N ALA A 105 -5.99 -33.06 -22.32
CA ALA A 105 -6.96 -33.69 -21.43
C ALA A 105 -6.36 -34.03 -20.05
N GLU A 106 -5.08 -34.39 -19.98
CA GLU A 106 -4.39 -34.67 -18.73
C GLU A 106 -4.07 -33.38 -17.96
N ARG A 107 -3.71 -32.30 -18.66
CA ARG A 107 -3.58 -30.95 -18.09
C ARG A 107 -4.90 -30.44 -17.52
N ASP A 108 -6.01 -30.60 -18.24
CA ASP A 108 -7.32 -30.14 -17.80
C ASP A 108 -7.78 -30.93 -16.56
N ARG A 109 -7.55 -32.25 -16.51
CA ARG A 109 -7.80 -33.06 -15.30
C ARG A 109 -6.90 -32.68 -14.13
N ALA A 110 -5.65 -32.27 -14.38
CA ALA A 110 -4.74 -31.83 -13.33
C ALA A 110 -5.18 -30.47 -12.74
N LEU A 111 -5.61 -29.53 -13.60
CA LEU A 111 -6.18 -28.25 -13.19
C LEU A 111 -7.48 -28.43 -12.41
N GLU A 112 -8.35 -29.35 -12.83
CA GLU A 112 -9.60 -29.65 -12.13
C GLU A 112 -9.35 -30.27 -10.74
N ARG A 113 -8.34 -31.15 -10.61
CA ARG A 113 -7.94 -31.69 -9.30
C ARG A 113 -7.30 -30.63 -8.39
N ALA A 114 -6.51 -29.71 -8.95
CA ALA A 114 -5.93 -28.60 -8.19
C ALA A 114 -7.03 -27.66 -7.68
N ALA A 115 -7.97 -27.28 -8.56
CA ALA A 115 -9.11 -26.45 -8.18
C ALA A 115 -10.01 -27.14 -7.12
N ALA A 116 -10.20 -28.46 -7.21
CA ALA A 116 -10.93 -29.23 -6.20
C ALA A 116 -10.19 -29.29 -4.85
N ALA A 117 -8.86 -29.40 -4.86
CA ALA A 117 -8.06 -29.37 -3.64
C ALA A 117 -8.09 -27.98 -2.97
N ASP A 118 -7.98 -26.91 -3.75
CA ASP A 118 -8.08 -25.53 -3.27
C ASP A 118 -9.47 -25.24 -2.68
N ALA A 119 -10.53 -25.71 -3.33
CA ALA A 119 -11.89 -25.59 -2.80
C ALA A 119 -12.06 -26.36 -1.46
N HIS A 120 -11.41 -27.52 -1.33
CA HIS A 120 -11.46 -28.31 -0.11
C HIS A 120 -10.65 -27.68 1.04
N ALA A 121 -9.51 -27.05 0.73
CA ALA A 121 -8.70 -26.29 1.67
C ALA A 121 -9.42 -25.01 2.14
N ALA A 122 -10.02 -24.26 1.21
CA ALA A 122 -10.82 -23.08 1.52
C ALA A 122 -12.01 -23.41 2.43
N LYS A 123 -12.69 -24.54 2.18
CA LYS A 123 -13.78 -25.02 3.04
C LYS A 123 -13.27 -25.41 4.44
N ALA A 124 -12.14 -26.09 4.54
CA ALA A 124 -11.55 -26.45 5.84
C ALA A 124 -11.13 -25.22 6.66
N ILE A 125 -10.63 -24.17 6.02
CA ILE A 125 -10.32 -22.89 6.66
C ILE A 125 -11.60 -22.24 7.17
N ALA A 126 -12.62 -22.10 6.32
CA ALA A 126 -13.91 -21.52 6.69
C ALA A 126 -14.59 -22.26 7.85
N ASP A 127 -14.57 -23.61 7.84
CA ASP A 127 -15.11 -24.43 8.93
C ASP A 127 -14.30 -24.23 10.24
N SER A 128 -12.98 -24.01 10.15
CA SER A 128 -12.13 -23.72 11.32
C SER A 128 -12.36 -22.32 11.89
N GLU A 129 -12.58 -21.32 11.03
CA GLU A 129 -12.88 -19.95 11.43
C GLU A 129 -14.25 -19.88 12.10
N ALA A 130 -15.26 -20.55 11.52
CA ALA A 130 -16.59 -20.65 12.12
C ALA A 130 -16.57 -21.34 13.49
N TYR A 131 -15.74 -22.38 13.67
CA TYR A 131 -15.57 -23.05 14.97
C TYR A 131 -14.91 -22.15 16.01
N GLN A 132 -13.88 -21.37 15.63
CA GLN A 132 -13.22 -20.42 16.52
C GLN A 132 -14.13 -19.24 16.89
N GLU A 133 -14.92 -18.74 15.94
CA GLU A 133 -15.91 -17.69 16.19
C GLU A 133 -17.00 -18.17 17.16
N HIS A 134 -17.47 -19.41 17.00
CA HIS A 134 -18.43 -20.02 17.94
C HIS A 134 -17.86 -20.16 19.36
N GLN A 135 -16.60 -20.61 19.51
CA GLN A 135 -15.95 -20.67 20.82
C GLN A 135 -15.74 -19.28 21.45
N ALA A 136 -15.34 -18.28 20.64
CA ALA A 136 -15.17 -16.91 21.11
C ALA A 136 -16.51 -16.31 21.59
N LYS A 137 -17.60 -16.63 20.89
CA LYS A 137 -18.95 -16.20 21.27
C LYS A 137 -19.45 -16.90 22.54
N GLU A 138 -19.29 -18.22 22.67
CA GLU A 138 -19.66 -18.93 23.90
C GLU A 138 -18.89 -18.47 25.14
N THR A 139 -17.61 -18.14 24.98
CA THR A 139 -16.78 -17.61 26.08
C THR A 139 -17.20 -16.19 26.46
N ALA A 140 -17.52 -15.33 25.48
CA ALA A 140 -18.07 -14.01 25.73
C ALA A 140 -19.44 -14.08 26.44
N ASP A 141 -20.34 -14.95 25.98
CA ASP A 141 -21.68 -15.13 26.56
C ASP A 141 -21.61 -15.69 28.01
N ARG A 142 -20.67 -16.59 28.31
CA ARG A 142 -20.43 -17.05 29.70
C ARG A 142 -19.97 -15.90 30.58
N HIS A 143 -19.02 -15.09 30.11
CA HIS A 143 -18.48 -13.98 30.86
C HIS A 143 -19.52 -12.87 31.09
N GLU A 144 -20.40 -12.61 30.11
CA GLU A 144 -21.51 -11.68 30.28
C GLU A 144 -22.49 -12.15 31.38
N ARG A 145 -22.85 -13.44 31.38
CA ARG A 145 -23.70 -14.03 32.43
C ARG A 145 -23.05 -14.00 33.81
N GLU A 146 -21.74 -14.21 33.92
CA GLU A 146 -21.01 -14.12 35.18
C GLU A 146 -20.98 -12.67 35.73
N MET A 147 -20.75 -11.69 34.86
CA MET A 147 -20.79 -10.27 35.22
C MET A 147 -22.20 -9.81 35.61
N GLU A 148 -23.23 -10.31 34.94
CA GLU A 148 -24.63 -10.01 35.25
C GLU A 148 -25.04 -10.62 36.59
N ALA A 149 -24.65 -11.87 36.88
CA ALA A 149 -24.86 -12.52 38.18
C ALA A 149 -24.15 -11.79 39.34
N LEU A 150 -22.91 -11.32 39.12
CA LEU A 150 -22.19 -10.47 40.06
C LEU A 150 -22.92 -9.14 40.30
N ALA A 151 -23.36 -8.47 39.23
CA ALA A 151 -24.12 -7.23 39.34
C ALA A 151 -25.45 -7.43 40.09
N GLU A 152 -26.17 -8.54 39.87
CA GLU A 152 -27.38 -8.88 40.61
C GLU A 152 -27.10 -9.15 42.10
N SER A 153 -26.00 -9.83 42.43
CA SER A 153 -25.58 -10.05 43.82
C SER A 153 -25.33 -8.72 44.56
N TYR A 154 -24.69 -7.76 43.90
CA TYR A 154 -24.44 -6.43 44.48
C TYR A 154 -25.72 -5.60 44.60
N ARG A 155 -26.63 -5.67 43.62
CA ARG A 155 -27.96 -5.04 43.73
C ARG A 155 -28.74 -5.61 44.92
N LYS A 156 -28.64 -6.91 45.17
CA LYS A 156 -29.29 -7.57 46.31
C LYS A 156 -28.70 -7.14 47.65
N GLN A 157 -27.37 -7.06 47.77
CA GLN A 157 -26.70 -6.53 48.97
C GLN A 157 -27.04 -5.06 49.25
N ILE A 158 -27.14 -4.22 48.21
CA ILE A 158 -27.55 -2.81 48.35
C ILE A 158 -29.01 -2.70 48.79
N ALA A 159 -29.88 -3.61 48.34
CA ALA A 159 -31.27 -3.67 48.76
C ALA A 159 -31.43 -4.17 50.20
N GLU A 160 -30.62 -5.13 50.63
CA GLU A 160 -30.58 -5.62 52.03
C GLU A 160 -30.05 -4.55 52.99
N ALA A 161 -29.05 -3.75 52.58
CA ALA A 161 -28.53 -2.62 53.36
C ALA A 161 -29.47 -1.39 53.43
N ARG A 162 -30.66 -1.45 52.81
CA ARG A 162 -31.70 -0.40 52.87
C ARG A 162 -32.75 -0.65 53.96
N GLY A 163 -32.72 -1.79 54.65
CA GLY A 163 -33.71 -2.14 55.67
C GLY A 163 -33.19 -2.09 57.10
N ASP A 164 -32.95 -0.89 57.64
CA ASP A 164 -33.35 -0.49 59.01
C ASP A 164 -32.90 0.96 59.25
N ASP A 165 -33.83 1.83 59.63
CA ASP A 165 -33.64 3.28 59.72
C ASP A 165 -33.26 3.68 61.17
N ASN A 166 -32.04 4.16 61.38
CA ASN A 166 -31.70 5.06 62.49
C ASN A 166 -30.60 6.07 62.07
N ASP A 167 -30.81 7.34 62.42
CA ASP A 167 -30.14 8.50 61.81
C ASP A 167 -28.63 8.64 62.10
N ASP A 168 -28.08 7.97 63.12
CA ASP A 168 -26.63 7.96 63.40
C ASP A 168 -25.83 6.97 62.53
N GLU A 169 -26.50 6.02 61.87
CA GLU A 169 -25.86 5.07 60.94
C GLU A 169 -25.63 5.66 59.54
N LYS A 170 -26.20 6.84 59.23
CA LYS A 170 -26.09 7.47 57.89
C LYS A 170 -24.68 7.90 57.50
N GLN A 171 -23.80 8.17 58.47
CA GLN A 171 -22.40 8.52 58.21
C GLN A 171 -21.55 7.24 58.02
N ASN A 172 -21.73 6.23 58.88
CA ASN A 172 -21.05 4.94 58.77
C ASN A 172 -21.47 4.16 57.53
N THR A 173 -22.75 4.19 57.14
CA THR A 173 -23.22 3.60 55.88
C THR A 173 -22.72 4.35 54.66
N ARG A 174 -22.38 5.64 54.76
CA ARG A 174 -21.75 6.40 53.66
C ARG A 174 -20.31 5.98 53.44
N ASP A 175 -19.54 5.85 54.52
CA ASP A 175 -18.14 5.40 54.44
C ASP A 175 -18.06 3.92 54.07
N TYR A 176 -19.02 3.10 54.54
CA TYR A 176 -19.15 1.71 54.11
C TYR A 176 -19.56 1.60 52.64
N ARG A 177 -20.49 2.43 52.14
CA ARG A 177 -20.83 2.51 50.70
C ARG A 177 -19.66 2.96 49.85
N LYS A 178 -18.84 3.89 50.34
CA LYS A 178 -17.64 4.34 49.63
C LYS A 178 -16.62 3.21 49.56
N LYS A 179 -16.36 2.51 50.68
CA LYS A 179 -15.48 1.33 50.69
C LYS A 179 -16.00 0.20 49.78
N LEU A 180 -17.29 -0.11 49.82
CA LEU A 180 -17.89 -1.13 48.96
C LEU A 180 -17.86 -0.74 47.47
N SER A 181 -18.05 0.55 47.18
CA SER A 181 -17.90 1.09 45.83
C SER A 181 -16.46 1.01 45.35
N ASP A 182 -15.50 1.36 46.20
CA ASP A 182 -14.07 1.32 45.87
C ASP A 182 -13.59 -0.14 45.72
N GLU A 183 -14.07 -1.07 46.57
CA GLU A 183 -13.81 -2.50 46.46
C GLU A 183 -14.46 -3.13 45.21
N SER A 184 -15.70 -2.77 44.88
CA SER A 184 -16.34 -3.25 43.65
C SER A 184 -15.66 -2.70 42.39
N GLN A 185 -15.22 -1.43 42.39
CA GLN A 185 -14.44 -0.88 41.29
C GLN A 185 -13.05 -1.51 41.19
N ALA A 186 -12.39 -1.83 42.31
CA ALA A 186 -11.13 -2.57 42.33
C ALA A 186 -11.31 -4.00 41.80
N ALA A 187 -12.37 -4.71 42.20
CA ALA A 187 -12.69 -6.04 41.71
C ALA A 187 -13.01 -6.04 40.20
N ILE A 188 -13.79 -5.06 39.71
CA ILE A 188 -14.06 -4.88 38.27
C ILE A 188 -12.77 -4.58 37.50
N LYS A 189 -11.86 -3.78 38.08
CA LYS A 189 -10.57 -3.47 37.46
C LYS A 189 -9.67 -4.71 37.41
N GLN A 190 -9.62 -5.50 38.47
CA GLN A 190 -8.86 -6.73 38.54
C GLN A 190 -9.41 -7.79 37.57
N ALA A 191 -10.73 -7.98 37.49
CA ALA A 191 -11.36 -8.86 36.50
C ALA A 191 -11.06 -8.41 35.06
N ARG A 192 -11.05 -7.10 34.78
CA ARG A 192 -10.65 -6.58 33.46
C ARG A 192 -9.17 -6.84 33.16
N GLU A 193 -8.28 -6.74 34.15
CA GLU A 193 -6.87 -7.07 33.99
C GLU A 193 -6.65 -8.56 33.75
N GLU A 194 -7.39 -9.43 34.44
CA GLU A 194 -7.37 -10.89 34.24
C GLU A 194 -7.88 -11.26 32.85
N VAL A 195 -8.98 -10.68 32.37
CA VAL A 195 -9.48 -10.89 30.98
C VAL A 195 -8.47 -10.43 29.93
N MET A 196 -7.78 -9.31 30.17
CA MET A 196 -6.74 -8.84 29.26
C MET A 196 -5.49 -9.74 29.31
N ALA A 197 -5.18 -10.34 30.46
CA ALA A 197 -4.11 -11.31 30.59
C ALA A 197 -4.46 -12.64 29.90
N GLU A 198 -5.69 -13.14 30.05
CA GLU A 198 -6.18 -14.34 29.34
C GLU A 198 -6.25 -14.11 27.83
N ARG A 199 -6.69 -12.93 27.36
CA ARG A 199 -6.63 -12.58 25.94
C ARG A 199 -5.20 -12.56 25.40
N ARG A 200 -4.23 -12.09 26.19
CA ARG A 200 -2.81 -12.13 25.81
C ARG A 200 -2.27 -13.56 25.75
N GLN A 201 -2.65 -14.42 26.69
CA GLN A 201 -2.26 -15.83 26.70
C GLN A 201 -2.91 -16.62 25.55
N SER A 202 -4.21 -16.40 25.29
CA SER A 202 -4.93 -17.01 24.16
C SER A 202 -4.34 -16.56 22.82
N LYS A 203 -4.00 -15.28 22.68
CA LYS A 203 -3.30 -14.77 21.48
C LYS A 203 -1.91 -15.41 21.31
N ALA A 204 -1.14 -15.55 22.39
CA ALA A 204 0.16 -16.21 22.34
C ALA A 204 0.05 -17.69 21.97
N LEU A 205 -0.97 -18.40 22.47
CA LEU A 205 -1.26 -19.79 22.10
C LEU A 205 -1.68 -19.91 20.63
N ALA A 206 -2.50 -18.99 20.12
CA ALA A 206 -2.90 -18.93 18.72
C ALA A 206 -1.71 -18.66 17.79
N GLU A 207 -0.82 -17.72 18.15
CA GLU A 207 0.43 -17.46 17.41
C GLU A 207 1.35 -18.70 17.43
N GLN A 208 1.42 -19.42 18.55
CA GLN A 208 2.19 -20.65 18.66
C GLN A 208 1.62 -21.78 17.78
N THR A 209 0.30 -21.99 17.75
CA THR A 209 -0.31 -22.99 16.86
C THR A 209 -0.14 -22.62 15.39
N GLN A 210 -0.22 -21.33 15.04
CA GLN A 210 0.02 -20.87 13.68
C GLN A 210 1.46 -21.15 13.21
N LEU A 211 2.46 -20.98 14.09
CA LEU A 211 3.84 -21.36 13.81
C LEU A 211 4.01 -22.86 13.58
N VAL A 212 3.39 -23.71 14.43
CA VAL A 212 3.45 -25.17 14.26
C VAL A 212 2.78 -25.63 12.96
N LEU A 213 1.69 -24.99 12.54
CA LEU A 213 1.03 -25.29 11.26
C LEU A 213 1.90 -24.90 10.07
N LYS A 214 2.52 -23.71 10.08
CA LYS A 214 3.48 -23.29 9.05
C LYS A 214 4.69 -24.23 8.95
N ASP A 215 5.20 -24.71 10.09
CA ASP A 215 6.31 -25.67 10.10
C ASP A 215 5.91 -27.05 9.57
N ARG A 216 4.65 -27.47 9.77
CA ARG A 216 4.11 -28.70 9.19
C ARG A 216 3.92 -28.57 7.68
N GLU A 217 3.43 -27.44 7.21
CA GLU A 217 3.26 -27.12 5.78
C GLU A 217 4.62 -27.13 5.06
N LYS A 218 5.63 -26.44 5.61
CA LYS A 218 7.01 -26.49 5.10
C LYS A 218 7.59 -27.91 5.06
N LYS A 219 7.28 -28.75 6.05
CA LYS A 219 7.71 -30.16 6.04
C LYS A 219 6.98 -30.99 4.99
N ALA A 220 5.69 -30.75 4.77
CA ALA A 220 4.90 -31.41 3.75
C ALA A 220 5.39 -31.04 2.34
N ASP A 221 5.66 -29.75 2.09
CA ASP A 221 6.21 -29.28 0.81
C ASP A 221 7.60 -29.84 0.53
N ASN A 222 8.47 -29.91 1.54
CA ASN A 222 9.79 -30.53 1.41
C ASN A 222 9.69 -32.04 1.09
N LEU A 223 8.70 -32.75 1.63
CA LEU A 223 8.45 -34.16 1.33
C LEU A 223 7.85 -34.36 -0.08
N LEU A 224 7.00 -33.44 -0.53
CA LEU A 224 6.45 -33.45 -1.89
C LEU A 224 7.55 -33.18 -2.92
N ASN A 225 8.38 -32.17 -2.68
CA ASN A 225 9.48 -31.78 -3.56
C ASN A 225 10.58 -32.86 -3.64
N THR A 226 10.87 -33.56 -2.55
CA THR A 226 11.81 -34.69 -2.58
C THR A 226 11.26 -35.87 -3.38
N ARG A 227 9.98 -36.22 -3.22
CA ARG A 227 9.33 -37.28 -4.03
C ARG A 227 9.24 -36.94 -5.52
N LEU A 228 8.98 -35.67 -5.87
CA LEU A 228 8.99 -35.21 -7.26
C LEU A 228 10.39 -35.31 -7.88
N ARG A 229 11.43 -34.88 -7.15
CA ARG A 229 12.83 -35.02 -7.60
C ARG A 229 13.26 -36.48 -7.78
N GLU A 230 12.85 -37.38 -6.89
CA GLU A 230 13.15 -38.81 -7.02
C GLU A 230 12.50 -39.42 -8.26
N LYS A 231 11.23 -39.10 -8.54
CA LYS A 231 10.55 -39.55 -9.76
C LYS A 231 11.20 -38.98 -11.03
N ASP A 232 11.58 -37.71 -11.04
CA ASP A 232 12.28 -37.09 -12.16
C ASP A 232 13.63 -37.74 -12.45
N LEU A 233 14.39 -38.08 -11.40
CA LEU A 233 15.65 -38.83 -11.54
C LEU A 233 15.43 -40.24 -12.08
N GLN A 234 14.34 -40.90 -11.66
CA GLN A 234 14.00 -42.24 -12.13
C GLN A 234 13.60 -42.23 -13.62
N VAL A 235 12.80 -41.26 -14.06
CA VAL A 235 12.44 -41.06 -15.48
C VAL A 235 13.68 -40.75 -16.33
N ARG A 236 14.58 -39.91 -15.84
CA ARG A 236 15.84 -39.60 -16.54
C ARG A 236 16.73 -40.82 -16.73
N ARG A 237 16.83 -41.70 -15.73
CA ARG A 237 17.58 -42.96 -15.87
C ARG A 237 16.98 -43.87 -16.94
N VAL A 238 15.67 -44.09 -16.91
CA VAL A 238 14.98 -44.92 -17.91
C VAL A 238 15.17 -44.38 -19.34
N LEU A 239 15.08 -43.06 -19.54
CA LEU A 239 15.32 -42.43 -20.85
C LEU A 239 16.78 -42.52 -21.30
N HIS A 240 17.72 -42.46 -20.35
CA HIS A 240 19.15 -42.62 -20.65
C HIS A 240 19.47 -44.06 -21.08
N ASP A 241 18.97 -45.05 -20.34
CA ASP A 241 19.16 -46.47 -20.64
C ASP A 241 18.54 -46.84 -22.00
N GLN A 242 17.36 -46.27 -22.33
CA GLN A 242 16.74 -46.42 -23.65
C GLN A 242 17.57 -45.78 -24.78
N ALA A 243 18.15 -44.59 -24.54
CA ALA A 243 18.99 -43.92 -25.53
C ALA A 243 20.33 -44.65 -25.78
N GLU A 244 20.91 -45.27 -24.75
CA GLU A 244 22.11 -46.11 -24.89
C GLU A 244 21.81 -47.44 -25.60
N ALA A 245 20.67 -48.07 -25.31
CA ALA A 245 20.20 -49.25 -26.01
C ALA A 245 19.94 -48.98 -27.51
N GLU A 246 19.34 -47.83 -27.87
CA GLU A 246 19.14 -47.44 -29.27
C GLU A 246 20.46 -47.12 -29.98
N ARG A 247 21.42 -46.49 -29.31
CA ARG A 247 22.74 -46.19 -29.89
C ARG A 247 23.53 -47.46 -30.16
N SER A 248 23.58 -48.38 -29.20
CA SER A 248 24.27 -49.67 -29.37
C SER A 248 23.60 -50.55 -30.44
N SER A 249 22.27 -50.54 -30.55
CA SER A 249 21.54 -51.21 -31.63
C SER A 249 21.88 -50.63 -33.01
N ARG A 250 21.94 -49.30 -33.16
CA ARG A 250 22.29 -48.64 -34.42
C ARG A 250 23.75 -48.81 -34.81
N GLU A 251 24.65 -48.89 -33.84
CA GLU A 251 26.08 -49.09 -34.10
C GLU A 251 26.37 -50.49 -34.64
N LEU A 252 25.64 -51.52 -34.18
CA LEU A 252 25.68 -52.87 -34.73
C LEU A 252 25.09 -52.97 -36.13
N GLU A 253 24.06 -52.17 -36.46
CA GLU A 253 23.43 -52.15 -37.79
C GLU A 253 24.28 -51.40 -38.85
N LEU A 254 25.08 -50.42 -38.45
CA LEU A 254 25.85 -49.56 -39.37
C LEU A 254 27.28 -50.05 -39.66
N GLN A 255 27.77 -51.03 -38.90
CA GLN A 255 29.11 -51.56 -39.03
C GLN A 255 29.40 -52.23 -40.41
N PRO A 256 28.53 -53.09 -40.98
CA PRO A 256 28.78 -53.69 -42.30
C PRO A 256 28.62 -52.71 -43.47
N LEU A 257 27.84 -51.63 -43.30
CA LEU A 257 27.69 -50.55 -44.28
C LEU A 257 28.92 -49.63 -44.34
N ARG A 258 29.64 -49.45 -43.21
CA ARG A 258 30.88 -48.66 -43.17
C ARG A 258 32.04 -49.37 -43.88
N GLU A 259 32.13 -50.69 -43.79
CA GLU A 259 33.16 -51.47 -44.47
C GLU A 259 32.98 -51.47 -46.00
N GLN A 260 31.75 -51.57 -46.51
CA GLN A 260 31.48 -51.47 -47.96
C GLN A 260 31.69 -50.06 -48.56
N VAL A 261 31.57 -49.01 -47.75
CA VAL A 261 31.81 -47.62 -48.19
C VAL A 261 33.29 -47.29 -48.25
N MET A 262 34.13 -47.91 -47.41
CA MET A 262 35.58 -47.69 -47.42
C MET A 262 36.22 -48.21 -48.72
N ASP A 263 35.79 -49.37 -49.22
CA ASP A 263 36.31 -49.97 -50.46
C ASP A 263 35.91 -49.19 -51.73
N THR A 264 34.77 -48.46 -51.69
CA THR A 264 34.31 -47.61 -52.80
C THR A 264 34.83 -46.16 -52.71
N ALA A 265 35.36 -45.75 -51.55
CA ALA A 265 35.91 -44.42 -51.31
C ALA A 265 37.36 -44.26 -51.80
N GLU A 266 38.15 -45.33 -51.87
CA GLU A 266 39.54 -45.24 -52.36
C GLU A 266 39.60 -44.93 -53.87
N LEU A 267 38.68 -45.48 -54.67
CA LEU A 267 38.58 -45.18 -56.12
C LEU A 267 37.98 -43.80 -56.43
N ARG A 268 37.20 -43.21 -55.51
CA ARG A 268 36.66 -41.83 -55.64
C ARG A 268 37.63 -40.75 -55.16
N ARG A 269 38.50 -41.07 -54.20
CA ARG A 269 39.47 -40.12 -53.59
C ARG A 269 40.43 -39.50 -54.60
N ASP A 270 40.88 -40.28 -55.59
CA ASP A 270 41.84 -39.79 -56.59
C ASP A 270 41.18 -38.93 -57.68
N ALA A 271 39.90 -39.15 -57.98
CA ALA A 271 39.12 -38.30 -58.88
C ALA A 271 38.59 -37.02 -58.19
N GLU A 272 38.28 -37.08 -56.89
CA GLU A 272 37.82 -35.92 -56.11
C GLU A 272 38.94 -34.98 -55.68
N LYS A 273 40.18 -35.42 -55.50
CA LYS A 273 41.32 -34.52 -55.19
C LYS A 273 41.55 -33.46 -56.28
N ILE A 274 41.40 -33.82 -57.55
CA ILE A 274 41.57 -32.89 -58.68
C ILE A 274 40.38 -31.93 -58.78
N LYS A 275 39.17 -32.39 -58.43
CA LYS A 275 37.93 -31.60 -58.49
C LYS A 275 37.71 -30.74 -57.22
N SER A 276 38.23 -31.16 -56.07
CA SER A 276 38.16 -30.45 -54.80
C SER A 276 39.16 -29.31 -54.73
N HIS A 277 40.34 -29.42 -55.37
CA HIS A 277 41.25 -28.28 -55.49
C HIS A 277 40.63 -27.13 -56.30
N ALA A 278 40.06 -27.44 -57.47
CA ALA A 278 39.37 -26.42 -58.27
C ALA A 278 38.14 -25.82 -57.57
N ARG A 279 37.39 -26.62 -56.79
CA ARG A 279 36.26 -26.13 -55.98
C ARG A 279 36.71 -25.34 -54.75
N ALA A 280 37.78 -25.74 -54.08
CA ALA A 280 38.30 -25.07 -52.89
C ALA A 280 38.84 -23.67 -53.21
N ASP A 281 39.46 -23.49 -54.38
CA ASP A 281 39.92 -22.16 -54.82
C ASP A 281 38.72 -21.25 -55.14
N THR A 282 37.69 -21.77 -55.84
CA THR A 282 36.46 -20.98 -56.08
C THR A 282 35.65 -20.73 -54.80
N VAL A 283 35.62 -21.66 -53.86
CA VAL A 283 34.93 -21.50 -52.57
C VAL A 283 35.69 -20.49 -51.71
N ARG A 284 37.02 -20.45 -51.73
CA ARG A 284 37.80 -19.40 -51.04
C ARG A 284 37.56 -18.02 -51.63
N GLU A 285 37.47 -17.90 -52.96
CA GLU A 285 37.12 -16.62 -53.59
C GLU A 285 35.70 -16.19 -53.22
N PHE A 286 34.72 -17.10 -53.24
CA PHE A 286 33.35 -16.82 -52.79
C PHE A 286 33.24 -16.55 -51.28
N GLU A 287 34.00 -17.24 -50.43
CA GLU A 287 34.05 -17.01 -48.99
C GLU A 287 34.76 -15.70 -48.66
N SER A 288 35.77 -15.29 -49.43
CA SER A 288 36.41 -13.97 -49.32
C SER A 288 35.43 -12.87 -49.73
N GLU A 289 34.77 -12.98 -50.89
CA GLU A 289 33.77 -12.02 -51.33
C GLU A 289 32.54 -11.98 -50.42
N TRP A 290 32.13 -13.12 -49.86
CA TRP A 290 31.05 -13.21 -48.89
C TRP A 290 31.46 -12.59 -47.56
N ASN A 291 32.64 -12.90 -47.04
CA ASN A 291 33.17 -12.28 -45.81
C ASN A 291 33.37 -10.77 -45.96
N ASP A 292 33.79 -10.28 -47.12
CA ASP A 292 33.93 -8.83 -47.38
C ASP A 292 32.56 -8.13 -47.45
N LYS A 293 31.53 -8.80 -48.01
CA LYS A 293 30.15 -8.29 -48.00
C LYS A 293 29.53 -8.36 -46.60
N PHE A 294 29.80 -9.43 -45.84
CA PHE A 294 29.26 -9.64 -44.50
C PHE A 294 29.99 -8.82 -43.42
N ALA A 295 31.28 -8.52 -43.58
CA ALA A 295 32.03 -7.63 -42.70
C ALA A 295 31.43 -6.21 -42.73
N ASN A 296 31.01 -5.75 -43.91
CA ASN A 296 30.31 -4.47 -44.06
C ASN A 296 28.89 -4.49 -43.47
N GLN A 297 28.16 -5.61 -43.57
CA GLN A 297 26.84 -5.78 -42.94
C GLN A 297 26.93 -5.92 -41.41
N SER A 298 27.93 -6.62 -40.89
CA SER A 298 28.20 -6.76 -39.46
C SER A 298 28.56 -5.42 -38.84
N LEU A 299 29.41 -4.63 -39.49
CA LEU A 299 29.75 -3.28 -39.04
C LEU A 299 28.53 -2.36 -39.04
N SER A 300 27.67 -2.45 -40.06
CA SER A 300 26.38 -1.76 -40.13
C SER A 300 25.47 -2.15 -38.95
N HIS A 301 25.32 -3.44 -38.68
CA HIS A 301 24.48 -3.94 -37.58
C HIS A 301 25.05 -3.57 -36.20
N ASP A 302 26.38 -3.55 -36.04
CA ASP A 302 27.03 -3.12 -34.79
C ASP A 302 26.90 -1.60 -34.58
N LEU A 303 26.98 -0.79 -35.64
CA LEU A 303 26.69 0.65 -35.59
C LEU A 303 25.21 0.91 -35.28
N GLU A 304 24.29 0.15 -35.87
CA GLU A 304 22.85 0.24 -35.57
C GLU A 304 22.55 -0.18 -34.13
N LYS A 305 23.19 -1.25 -33.64
CA LYS A 305 23.10 -1.69 -32.24
C LYS A 305 23.66 -0.64 -31.28
N ALA A 306 24.76 0.03 -31.63
CA ALA A 306 25.31 1.13 -30.85
C ALA A 306 24.37 2.35 -30.84
N LYS A 307 23.76 2.68 -31.99
CA LYS A 307 22.76 3.74 -32.11
C LYS A 307 21.51 3.46 -31.28
N LEU A 308 20.95 2.25 -31.37
CA LEU A 308 19.80 1.84 -30.56
C LEU A 308 20.11 1.85 -29.06
N ARG A 309 21.31 1.45 -28.65
CA ARG A 309 21.75 1.58 -27.24
C ARG A 309 21.85 3.03 -26.79
N SER A 310 22.35 3.92 -27.66
CA SER A 310 22.38 5.37 -27.40
C SER A 310 20.96 5.94 -27.24
N GLU A 311 20.04 5.57 -28.13
CA GLU A 311 18.64 6.02 -28.08
C GLU A 311 17.93 5.50 -26.82
N VAL A 312 18.17 4.24 -26.42
CA VAL A 312 17.67 3.69 -25.16
C VAL A 312 18.22 4.47 -23.97
N ASN A 313 19.52 4.72 -23.89
CA ASN A 313 20.13 5.48 -22.81
C ASN A 313 19.60 6.93 -22.74
N ASP A 314 19.40 7.59 -23.88
CA ASP A 314 18.81 8.94 -23.94
C ASP A 314 17.34 8.94 -23.52
N SER A 315 16.58 7.89 -23.88
CA SER A 315 15.19 7.70 -23.45
C SER A 315 15.09 7.47 -21.93
N GLU A 316 15.96 6.63 -21.37
CA GLU A 316 16.06 6.37 -19.93
C GLU A 316 16.46 7.63 -19.16
N ARG A 317 17.39 8.42 -19.71
CA ARG A 317 17.79 9.71 -19.13
C ARG A 317 16.64 10.72 -19.15
N ARG A 318 15.92 10.85 -20.27
CA ARG A 318 14.73 11.73 -20.36
C ARG A 318 13.61 11.27 -19.43
N PHE A 319 13.42 9.96 -19.29
CA PHE A 319 12.46 9.38 -18.36
C PHE A 319 12.86 9.68 -16.91
N GLY A 320 14.14 9.48 -16.55
CA GLY A 320 14.67 9.82 -15.23
C GLY A 320 14.56 11.31 -14.91
N GLU A 321 14.81 12.19 -15.88
CA GLU A 321 14.62 13.65 -15.73
C GLU A 321 13.14 14.02 -15.55
N LYS A 322 12.22 13.42 -16.32
CA LYS A 322 10.77 13.62 -16.15
C LYS A 322 10.27 13.10 -14.81
N LEU A 323 10.68 11.89 -14.41
CA LEU A 323 10.32 11.28 -13.13
C LEU A 323 10.87 12.10 -11.96
N GLY A 324 12.11 12.58 -12.06
CA GLY A 324 12.72 13.47 -11.08
C GLY A 324 12.01 14.82 -10.96
N ARG A 325 11.55 15.41 -12.07
CA ARG A 325 10.71 16.63 -12.04
C ARG A 325 9.34 16.36 -11.42
N TYR A 326 8.70 15.26 -11.79
CA TYR A 326 7.41 14.84 -11.23
C TYR A 326 7.50 14.63 -9.71
N MET A 327 8.54 13.94 -9.24
CA MET A 327 8.77 13.73 -7.81
C MET A 327 9.00 15.04 -7.07
N LYS A 328 9.84 15.95 -7.60
CA LYS A 328 10.04 17.28 -7.02
C LYS A 328 8.77 18.12 -6.97
N GLU A 329 7.95 18.08 -8.03
CA GLU A 329 6.67 18.78 -8.06
C GLU A 329 5.67 18.18 -7.05
N ASN A 330 5.67 16.86 -6.88
CA ASN A 330 4.84 16.17 -5.89
C ASN A 330 5.28 16.47 -4.46
N ASP A 331 6.58 16.45 -4.19
CA ASP A 331 7.16 16.83 -2.90
C ASP A 331 6.85 18.29 -2.57
N GLN A 332 6.92 19.19 -3.56
CA GLN A 332 6.57 20.59 -3.40
C GLN A 332 5.08 20.77 -3.10
N LYS A 333 4.18 20.04 -3.79
CA LYS A 333 2.73 20.04 -3.49
C LYS A 333 2.44 19.48 -2.10
N THR A 334 3.13 18.41 -1.70
CA THR A 334 2.97 17.81 -0.37
C THR A 334 3.46 18.75 0.73
N ALA A 335 4.63 19.37 0.54
CA ALA A 335 5.16 20.39 1.45
C ALA A 335 4.24 21.59 1.55
N GLN A 336 3.65 22.05 0.43
CA GLN A 336 2.69 23.14 0.42
C GLN A 336 1.39 22.76 1.15
N LYS A 337 0.88 21.54 0.96
CA LYS A 337 -0.28 21.03 1.70
C LYS A 337 -0.02 20.95 3.20
N ILE A 338 1.18 20.50 3.61
CA ILE A 338 1.60 20.49 5.02
C ILE A 338 1.71 21.92 5.56
N ALA A 339 2.26 22.86 4.78
CA ALA A 339 2.34 24.27 5.17
C ALA A 339 0.95 24.89 5.35
N ASP A 340 0.02 24.62 4.43
CA ASP A 340 -1.37 25.09 4.49
C ASP A 340 -2.09 24.51 5.71
N GLN A 341 -1.96 23.19 5.96
CA GLN A 341 -2.52 22.53 7.15
C GLN A 341 -1.94 23.09 8.45
N ASN A 342 -0.64 23.37 8.50
CA ASN A 342 -0.01 24.00 9.66
C ASN A 342 -0.49 25.43 9.87
N SER A 343 -0.75 26.18 8.78
CA SER A 343 -1.33 27.52 8.86
C SER A 343 -2.77 27.48 9.38
N GLU A 344 -3.59 26.57 8.87
CA GLU A 344 -4.98 26.39 9.28
C GLU A 344 -5.05 25.95 10.75
N HIS A 345 -4.20 25.02 11.18
CA HIS A 345 -4.11 24.60 12.58
C HIS A 345 -3.69 25.75 13.50
N ARG A 346 -2.75 26.62 13.06
CA ARG A 346 -2.40 27.83 13.82
C ARG A 346 -3.57 28.80 13.91
N ASP A 347 -4.32 28.99 12.84
CA ASP A 347 -5.49 29.87 12.83
C ASP A 347 -6.60 29.33 13.73
N GLN A 348 -6.85 28.02 13.70
CA GLN A 348 -7.78 27.33 14.61
C GLN A 348 -7.36 27.48 16.07
N MET A 349 -6.08 27.26 16.38
CA MET A 349 -5.55 27.45 17.75
C MET A 349 -5.66 28.91 18.20
N THR A 350 -5.41 29.86 17.29
CA THR A 350 -5.54 31.29 17.59
C THR A 350 -7.01 31.69 17.79
N ALA A 351 -7.93 31.12 17.02
CA ALA A 351 -9.37 31.32 17.18
C ALA A 351 -9.87 30.74 18.50
N ALA A 352 -9.47 29.50 18.83
CA ALA A 352 -9.80 28.86 20.10
C ALA A 352 -9.25 29.63 21.31
N ALA A 353 -8.02 30.15 21.22
CA ALA A 353 -7.45 31.01 22.26
C ALA A 353 -8.28 32.30 22.45
N ARG A 354 -8.71 32.94 21.35
CA ARG A 354 -9.58 34.13 21.42
C ARG A 354 -10.96 33.82 22.01
N GLU A 355 -11.54 32.65 21.71
CA GLU A 355 -12.79 32.23 22.33
C GLU A 355 -12.64 31.94 23.82
N TYR A 356 -11.52 31.32 24.22
CA TYR A 356 -11.20 31.12 25.62
C TYR A 356 -11.04 32.45 26.38
N ASP A 357 -10.35 33.42 25.79
CA ASP A 357 -10.22 34.77 26.36
C ASP A 357 -11.58 35.46 26.50
N ARG A 358 -12.45 35.37 25.49
CA ARG A 358 -13.84 35.88 25.56
C ARG A 358 -14.66 35.19 26.66
N SER A 359 -14.49 33.88 26.82
CA SER A 359 -15.17 33.12 27.88
C SER A 359 -14.70 33.58 29.27
N ILE A 360 -13.40 33.80 29.45
CA ILE A 360 -12.85 34.37 30.70
C ILE A 360 -13.42 35.77 30.97
N GLU A 361 -13.49 36.63 29.94
CA GLU A 361 -14.10 37.96 30.10
C GLU A 361 -15.58 37.88 30.47
N HIS A 362 -16.34 36.96 29.87
CA HIS A 362 -17.73 36.73 30.22
C HIS A 362 -17.90 36.26 31.67
N VAL A 363 -17.07 35.32 32.13
CA VAL A 363 -17.07 34.86 33.53
C VAL A 363 -16.72 36.00 34.50
N LYS A 364 -15.75 36.85 34.14
CA LYS A 364 -15.43 38.05 34.94
C LYS A 364 -16.60 39.02 35.02
N LEU A 365 -17.25 39.32 33.88
CA LEU A 365 -18.41 40.19 33.83
C LEU A 365 -19.58 39.65 34.65
N GLN A 366 -19.82 38.33 34.58
CA GLN A 366 -20.85 37.66 35.36
C GLN A 366 -20.53 37.69 36.86
N SER A 367 -19.29 37.38 37.25
CA SER A 367 -18.84 37.49 38.64
C SER A 367 -18.96 38.92 39.19
N ASP A 368 -18.65 39.93 38.39
CA ASP A 368 -18.81 41.34 38.77
C ASP A 368 -20.30 41.73 38.87
N HIS A 369 -21.15 41.20 37.99
CA HIS A 369 -22.60 41.37 38.08
C HIS A 369 -23.16 40.76 39.37
N ASP A 370 -22.78 39.53 39.69
CA ASP A 370 -23.21 38.82 40.90
C ASP A 370 -22.72 39.52 42.16
N ARG A 371 -21.48 40.01 42.17
CA ARG A 371 -20.95 40.85 43.25
C ARG A 371 -21.76 42.13 43.44
N ARG A 372 -22.14 42.80 42.34
CA ARG A 372 -22.98 44.00 42.41
C ARG A 372 -24.37 43.67 42.96
N LEU A 373 -24.98 42.57 42.49
CA LEU A 373 -26.30 42.14 42.94
C LEU A 373 -26.29 41.76 44.43
N SER A 374 -25.28 41.00 44.87
CA SER A 374 -25.06 40.65 46.27
C SER A 374 -24.84 41.90 47.14
N ASN A 375 -24.03 42.86 46.68
CA ASN A 375 -23.83 44.11 47.40
C ASN A 375 -25.11 44.95 47.48
N GLN A 376 -25.96 44.94 46.44
CA GLN A 376 -27.27 45.61 46.48
C GLN A 376 -28.23 44.94 47.47
N LEU A 377 -28.25 43.61 47.53
CA LEU A 377 -29.04 42.86 48.51
C LEU A 377 -28.58 43.17 49.94
N LEU A 378 -27.27 43.12 50.20
CA LEU A 378 -26.69 43.49 51.50
C LEU A 378 -27.01 44.94 51.89
N ALA A 379 -26.95 45.88 50.95
CA ALA A 379 -27.31 47.27 51.20
C ALA A 379 -28.81 47.42 51.56
N ARG A 380 -29.69 46.67 50.88
CA ARG A 380 -31.12 46.64 51.18
C ARG A 380 -31.39 46.04 52.56
N GLU A 381 -30.74 44.93 52.91
CA GLU A 381 -30.87 44.31 54.23
C GLU A 381 -30.39 45.23 55.36
N ARG A 382 -29.29 45.96 55.14
CA ARG A 382 -28.83 46.99 56.09
C ARG A 382 -29.86 48.11 56.27
N GLY A 383 -30.43 48.61 55.18
CA GLY A 383 -31.49 49.62 55.25
C GLY A 383 -32.76 49.11 55.95
N GLU A 384 -33.13 47.85 55.74
CA GLU A 384 -34.25 47.23 56.46
C GLU A 384 -33.94 47.02 57.95
N ALA A 385 -32.70 46.67 58.29
CA ALA A 385 -32.25 46.54 59.67
C ALA A 385 -32.25 47.89 60.42
N GLU A 386 -31.74 48.95 59.78
CA GLU A 386 -31.81 50.33 60.31
C GLU A 386 -33.26 50.76 60.49
N ALA A 387 -34.13 50.53 59.52
CA ALA A 387 -35.56 50.84 59.64
C ALA A 387 -36.25 50.06 60.78
N ARG A 388 -35.84 48.81 61.05
CA ARG A 388 -36.32 48.04 62.21
C ARG A 388 -35.81 48.64 63.52
N GLN A 389 -34.55 49.04 63.58
CA GLN A 389 -33.96 49.69 64.74
C GLN A 389 -34.67 51.02 65.04
N ASP A 390 -34.93 51.85 64.03
CA ASP A 390 -35.64 53.11 64.17
C ASP A 390 -37.08 52.92 64.65
N ARG A 391 -37.80 51.92 64.13
CA ARG A 391 -39.14 51.56 64.63
C ARG A 391 -39.08 51.08 66.07
N ALA A 392 -38.09 50.28 66.45
CA ALA A 392 -37.92 49.82 67.82
C ALA A 392 -37.65 50.98 68.79
N LEU A 393 -36.75 51.90 68.41
CA LEU A 393 -36.45 53.10 69.19
C LEU A 393 -37.67 54.03 69.29
N LYS A 394 -38.42 54.20 68.21
CA LYS A 394 -39.66 54.99 68.21
C LYS A 394 -40.72 54.37 69.12
N ASN A 395 -40.95 53.05 69.01
CA ASN A 395 -41.88 52.34 69.90
C ASN A 395 -41.46 52.45 71.36
N GLN A 396 -40.15 52.42 71.64
CA GLN A 396 -39.60 52.62 72.99
C GLN A 396 -39.87 54.06 73.49
N ALA A 397 -39.66 55.08 72.65
CA ALA A 397 -39.97 56.47 72.98
C ALA A 397 -41.47 56.68 73.23
N ASP A 398 -42.34 56.11 72.39
CA ASP A 398 -43.80 56.20 72.52
C ASP A 398 -44.27 55.51 73.81
N THR A 399 -43.72 54.35 74.15
CA THR A 399 -44.02 53.67 75.43
C THR A 399 -43.53 54.46 76.64
N TYR A 400 -42.36 55.09 76.58
CA TYR A 400 -41.87 55.99 77.63
C TYR A 400 -42.75 57.23 77.80
N GLN A 401 -43.19 57.85 76.70
CA GLN A 401 -44.11 58.99 76.77
C GLN A 401 -45.48 58.61 77.34
N ALA A 402 -46.02 57.46 76.93
CA ALA A 402 -47.28 56.94 77.45
C ALA A 402 -47.21 56.66 78.96
N THR A 403 -46.08 56.11 79.45
CA THR A 403 -45.87 55.88 80.89
C THR A 403 -45.79 57.19 81.67
N ILE A 404 -45.06 58.20 81.17
CA ILE A 404 -45.01 59.53 81.80
C ILE A 404 -46.39 60.20 81.80
N ALA A 405 -47.14 60.12 80.71
CA ALA A 405 -48.49 60.68 80.62
C ALA A 405 -49.45 60.02 81.63
N ASN A 406 -49.39 58.70 81.76
CA ASN A 406 -50.18 57.97 82.76
C ASN A 406 -49.75 58.33 84.19
N GLN A 407 -48.45 58.48 84.47
CA GLN A 407 -47.96 58.95 85.76
C GLN A 407 -48.48 60.36 86.08
N ARG A 408 -48.43 61.30 85.13
CA ARG A 408 -48.99 62.65 85.30
C ARG A 408 -50.48 62.62 85.56
N LYS A 409 -51.25 61.80 84.83
CA LYS A 409 -52.69 61.64 85.03
C LYS A 409 -52.99 61.07 86.44
N ASN A 410 -52.23 60.07 86.88
CA ASN A 410 -52.37 59.51 88.22
C ASN A 410 -52.03 60.54 89.32
N GLN A 411 -50.94 61.30 89.15
CA GLN A 411 -50.57 62.38 90.07
C GLN A 411 -51.62 63.49 90.10
N GLN A 412 -52.16 63.89 88.95
CA GLN A 412 -53.23 64.88 88.87
C GLN A 412 -54.52 64.38 89.53
N SER A 413 -54.84 63.08 89.38
CA SER A 413 -55.96 62.45 90.09
C SER A 413 -55.74 62.46 91.61
N GLN A 414 -54.51 62.23 92.07
CA GLN A 414 -54.15 62.32 93.49
C GLN A 414 -54.27 63.76 94.01
N ILE A 415 -53.80 64.76 93.25
CA ILE A 415 -53.93 66.18 93.61
C ILE A 415 -55.41 66.57 93.73
N GLN A 416 -56.24 66.22 92.76
CA GLN A 416 -57.69 66.49 92.81
C GLN A 416 -58.36 65.81 94.01
N ASN A 417 -57.92 64.59 94.37
CA ASN A 417 -58.47 63.89 95.52
C ASN A 417 -58.03 64.56 96.84
N LEU A 418 -56.78 65.01 96.92
CA LEU A 418 -56.27 65.79 98.05
C LEU A 418 -56.97 67.15 98.17
N GLU A 419 -57.21 67.86 97.06
CA GLU A 419 -57.98 69.11 97.01
C GLU A 419 -59.43 68.89 97.47
N ARG A 420 -60.06 67.77 97.07
CA ARG A 420 -61.41 67.41 97.53
C ARG A 420 -61.43 67.15 99.03
N ILE A 421 -60.44 66.44 99.58
CA ILE A 421 -60.31 66.21 101.04
C ILE A 421 -60.06 67.53 101.79
N LEU A 422 -59.27 68.45 101.22
CA LEU A 422 -59.00 69.76 101.80
C LEU A 422 -60.25 70.65 101.81
N ASN A 423 -61.04 70.61 100.74
CA ASN A 423 -62.31 71.32 100.66
C ASN A 423 -63.36 70.73 101.63
N VAL A 424 -63.39 69.41 101.83
CA VAL A 424 -64.25 68.77 102.85
C VAL A 424 -63.84 69.19 104.26
N LYS A 425 -62.54 69.39 104.53
CA LYS A 425 -62.05 69.91 105.82
C LYS A 425 -62.36 71.40 106.03
N ASN A 426 -62.42 72.19 104.97
CA ASN A 426 -62.78 73.61 105.06
C ASN A 426 -64.30 73.86 105.10
N SER A 427 -65.14 72.83 104.91
CA SER A 427 -66.60 72.94 104.94
C SER A 427 -67.27 72.36 106.20
N THR A 428 -66.50 72.03 107.23
CA THR A 428 -67.03 71.57 108.53
C THR A 428 -66.57 72.51 109.63
N ASP A 429 -67.33 73.59 109.83
CA ASP A 429 -67.34 74.35 111.07
C ASP A 429 -68.06 73.52 112.14
N ASP A 430 -67.30 72.78 112.94
CA ASP A 430 -67.61 72.54 114.35
C ASP A 430 -66.39 71.93 115.05
N ALA A 431 -65.51 72.82 115.50
CA ALA A 431 -64.38 72.50 116.37
C ALA A 431 -64.75 72.82 117.83
N ALA A 432 -65.66 72.04 118.41
CA ALA A 432 -65.83 72.02 119.86
C ALA A 432 -66.37 70.65 120.32
N GLU A 433 -65.55 69.99 121.15
CA GLU A 433 -65.89 68.83 121.98
C GLU A 433 -65.93 67.44 121.32
N VAL A 434 -64.79 66.99 120.78
CA VAL A 434 -64.53 65.55 120.59
C VAL A 434 -64.07 64.95 121.92
N SER A 435 -64.96 64.26 122.62
CA SER A 435 -64.64 63.42 123.78
C SER A 435 -63.50 62.42 123.47
N ALA A 436 -62.61 62.15 124.43
CA ALA A 436 -61.45 61.25 124.28
C ALA A 436 -61.80 59.83 123.78
N ALA A 437 -63.06 59.40 123.94
CA ALA A 437 -63.57 58.14 123.38
C ALA A 437 -63.84 58.23 121.86
N ALA A 438 -64.36 59.36 121.39
CA ALA A 438 -64.58 59.63 119.97
C ALA A 438 -63.24 59.81 119.24
N GLU A 439 -62.26 60.48 119.86
CA GLU A 439 -60.91 60.63 119.28
C GLU A 439 -60.20 59.28 119.10
N ARG A 440 -60.29 58.36 120.07
CA ARG A 440 -59.75 56.99 119.92
C ARG A 440 -60.46 56.20 118.83
N THR A 441 -61.78 56.38 118.69
CA THR A 441 -62.57 55.69 117.65
C THR A 441 -62.21 56.21 116.27
N ILE A 442 -62.04 57.52 116.10
CA ILE A 442 -61.57 58.15 114.86
C ILE A 442 -60.13 57.74 114.56
N ARG A 443 -59.21 57.75 115.54
CA ARG A 443 -57.82 57.28 115.34
C ARG A 443 -57.76 55.80 114.94
N ASN A 444 -58.62 54.95 115.49
CA ASN A 444 -58.69 53.54 115.12
C ASN A 444 -59.33 53.34 113.73
N ALA A 445 -60.35 54.11 113.38
CA ALA A 445 -60.96 54.10 112.05
C ALA A 445 -59.97 54.59 110.97
N VAL A 446 -59.30 55.72 111.22
CA VAL A 446 -58.27 56.28 110.33
C VAL A 446 -57.07 55.34 110.23
N SER A 447 -56.58 54.76 111.33
CA SER A 447 -55.50 53.77 111.29
C SER A 447 -55.90 52.53 110.49
N ARG A 448 -57.14 52.02 110.64
CA ARG A 448 -57.65 50.89 109.84
C ARG A 448 -57.78 51.24 108.36
N GLU A 449 -58.26 52.44 108.03
CA GLU A 449 -58.31 52.89 106.62
C GLU A 449 -56.92 53.11 106.04
N TYR A 450 -55.98 53.67 106.79
CA TYR A 450 -54.58 53.78 106.39
C TYR A 450 -53.96 52.42 106.16
N GLN A 451 -54.21 51.46 107.04
CA GLN A 451 -53.65 50.12 106.93
C GLN A 451 -54.27 49.35 105.75
N LYS A 452 -55.58 49.54 105.50
CA LYS A 452 -56.28 48.98 104.33
C LYS A 452 -55.80 49.59 103.01
N THR A 453 -55.59 50.90 102.96
CA THR A 453 -55.05 51.59 101.77
C THR A 453 -53.58 51.22 101.54
N PHE A 454 -52.78 51.16 102.60
CA PHE A 454 -51.39 50.71 102.55
C PHE A 454 -51.28 49.26 102.06
N GLN A 455 -52.13 48.35 102.55
CA GLN A 455 -52.18 46.97 102.04
C GLN A 455 -52.65 46.90 100.59
N ALA A 456 -53.68 47.65 100.21
CA ALA A 456 -54.13 47.68 98.82
C ALA A 456 -53.07 48.25 97.86
N GLU A 457 -52.25 49.20 98.33
CA GLU A 457 -51.15 49.78 97.56
C GLU A 457 -49.92 48.85 97.52
N ALA A 458 -49.63 48.15 98.62
CA ALA A 458 -48.64 47.07 98.63
C ALA A 458 -49.01 45.93 97.68
N ASP A 459 -50.28 45.51 97.66
CA ASP A 459 -50.81 44.48 96.76
C ASP A 459 -50.78 44.93 95.29
N ARG A 460 -51.11 46.20 95.00
CA ARG A 460 -50.97 46.77 93.65
C ARG A 460 -49.51 46.79 93.21
N ASN A 461 -48.60 47.25 94.07
CA ASN A 461 -47.17 47.27 93.77
C ASN A 461 -46.60 45.86 93.58
N ALA A 462 -47.08 44.87 94.34
CA ALA A 462 -46.70 43.47 94.16
C ALA A 462 -47.15 42.94 92.78
N ARG A 463 -48.42 43.18 92.41
CA ARG A 463 -48.95 42.79 91.08
C ARG A 463 -48.26 43.51 89.93
N ASP A 464 -47.93 44.79 90.08
CA ASP A 464 -47.21 45.54 89.06
C ASP A 464 -45.78 45.02 88.87
N ARG A 465 -45.11 44.62 89.97
CA ARG A 465 -43.79 43.96 89.91
C ARG A 465 -43.86 42.60 89.23
N GLU A 466 -44.87 41.80 89.56
CA GLU A 466 -45.11 40.49 88.96
C GLU A 466 -45.41 40.61 87.46
N HIS A 467 -46.29 41.53 87.07
CA HIS A 467 -46.61 41.82 85.68
C HIS A 467 -45.40 42.39 84.89
N LEU A 468 -44.55 43.20 85.52
CA LEU A 468 -43.29 43.65 84.92
C LEU A 468 -42.32 42.48 84.71
N ALA A 469 -42.18 41.59 85.70
CA ALA A 469 -41.34 40.41 85.59
C ALA A 469 -41.82 39.46 84.48
N GLU A 470 -43.13 39.19 84.42
CA GLU A 470 -43.75 38.40 83.36
C GLU A 470 -43.55 39.03 81.97
N ASN A 471 -43.72 40.35 81.84
CA ASN A 471 -43.48 41.05 80.58
C ASN A 471 -42.01 40.99 80.14
N PHE A 472 -41.07 41.14 81.09
CA PHE A 472 -39.64 41.00 80.79
C PHE A 472 -39.30 39.57 80.35
N GLN A 473 -39.85 38.57 81.02
CA GLN A 473 -39.63 37.17 80.69
C GLN A 473 -40.24 36.80 79.33
N ALA A 474 -41.44 37.29 79.02
CA ALA A 474 -42.08 37.12 77.72
C ALA A 474 -41.24 37.74 76.60
N ARG A 475 -40.80 39.00 76.75
CA ARG A 475 -39.92 39.69 75.78
C ARG A 475 -38.59 38.99 75.58
N LEU A 476 -38.00 38.45 76.64
CA LEU A 476 -36.77 37.66 76.54
C LEU A 476 -37.01 36.36 75.75
N SER A 477 -38.12 35.68 76.02
CA SER A 477 -38.49 34.46 75.29
C SER A 477 -38.76 34.73 73.80
N ASP A 478 -39.40 35.85 73.49
CA ASP A 478 -39.68 36.27 72.11
C ASP A 478 -38.39 36.64 71.39
N ALA A 479 -37.47 37.37 72.04
CA ALA A 479 -36.15 37.66 71.48
C ALA A 479 -35.33 36.39 71.22
N TYR A 480 -35.42 35.38 72.10
CA TYR A 480 -34.78 34.08 71.88
C TYR A 480 -35.42 33.33 70.71
N ARG A 481 -36.75 33.32 70.60
CA ARG A 481 -37.47 32.70 69.47
C ARG A 481 -37.17 33.40 68.15
N ASP A 482 -37.13 34.72 68.12
CA ASP A 482 -36.78 35.50 66.94
C ASP A 482 -35.33 35.23 66.51
N LYS A 483 -34.39 35.16 67.47
CA LYS A 483 -33.00 34.79 67.17
C LYS A 483 -32.89 33.37 66.62
N GLN A 484 -33.63 32.41 67.19
CA GLN A 484 -33.64 31.03 66.73
C GLN A 484 -34.30 30.90 65.34
N SER A 485 -35.41 31.57 65.12
CA SER A 485 -36.11 31.66 63.83
C SER A 485 -35.21 32.28 62.75
N ASN A 486 -34.57 33.41 63.05
CA ASN A 486 -33.62 34.05 62.13
C ASN A 486 -32.42 33.16 61.84
N SER A 487 -31.86 32.47 62.83
CA SER A 487 -30.79 31.49 62.63
C SER A 487 -31.22 30.33 61.72
N THR A 488 -32.41 29.76 61.95
CA THR A 488 -32.93 28.69 61.10
C THR A 488 -33.22 29.17 59.68
N ASN A 489 -33.73 30.39 59.50
CA ASN A 489 -33.96 30.98 58.19
C ASN A 489 -32.65 31.24 57.45
N LEU A 490 -31.63 31.78 58.14
CA LEU A 490 -30.30 32.01 57.58
C LEU A 490 -29.64 30.69 57.15
N ASN A 491 -29.74 29.64 57.98
CA ASN A 491 -29.23 28.31 57.63
C ASN A 491 -29.99 27.70 56.44
N ARG A 492 -31.30 27.88 56.37
CA ARG A 492 -32.12 27.39 55.25
C ARG A 492 -31.79 28.13 53.96
N GLN A 493 -31.52 29.44 54.04
CA GLN A 493 -31.08 30.25 52.92
C GLN A 493 -29.68 29.83 52.46
N ASN A 494 -28.71 29.68 53.36
CA ASN A 494 -27.36 29.19 53.05
C ASN A 494 -27.39 27.80 52.39
N MET A 495 -28.23 26.89 52.87
CA MET A 495 -28.39 25.56 52.26
C MET A 495 -29.02 25.65 50.86
N LYS A 496 -29.98 26.56 50.66
CA LYS A 496 -30.58 26.81 49.35
C LYS A 496 -29.56 27.40 48.38
N GLU A 497 -28.78 28.40 48.80
CA GLU A 497 -27.71 29.01 48.00
C GLU A 497 -26.60 28.00 47.67
N GLN A 498 -26.17 27.17 48.63
CA GLN A 498 -25.24 26.08 48.34
C GLN A 498 -25.82 25.05 47.37
N SER A 499 -27.10 24.70 47.48
CA SER A 499 -27.76 23.80 46.53
C SER A 499 -27.84 24.42 45.13
N VAL A 500 -28.10 25.72 45.02
CA VAL A 500 -28.14 26.44 43.74
C VAL A 500 -26.75 26.47 43.12
N MET A 501 -25.71 26.86 43.85
CA MET A 501 -24.33 26.86 43.37
C MET A 501 -23.87 25.45 42.95
N ARG A 502 -24.28 24.41 43.69
CA ARG A 502 -23.95 23.02 43.36
C ARG A 502 -24.65 22.57 42.08
N ASN A 503 -25.90 22.97 41.87
CA ASN A 503 -26.63 22.69 40.63
C ASN A 503 -26.04 23.44 39.45
N GLU A 504 -25.71 24.73 39.59
CA GLU A 504 -25.03 25.53 38.57
C GLU A 504 -23.66 24.95 38.21
N PHE A 505 -22.89 24.48 39.19
CA PHE A 505 -21.63 23.79 38.95
C PHE A 505 -21.81 22.48 38.18
N VAL A 506 -22.78 21.64 38.58
CA VAL A 506 -23.08 20.39 37.87
C VAL A 506 -23.53 20.66 36.44
N GLN A 507 -24.34 21.70 36.24
CA GLN A 507 -24.80 22.10 34.92
C GLN A 507 -23.65 22.62 34.05
N HIS A 508 -22.77 23.45 34.59
CA HIS A 508 -21.56 23.90 33.88
C HIS A 508 -20.63 22.72 33.53
N VAL A 509 -20.45 21.74 34.41
CA VAL A 509 -19.68 20.53 34.09
C VAL A 509 -20.34 19.75 32.95
N SER A 510 -21.67 19.61 32.98
CA SER A 510 -22.43 18.97 31.89
C SER A 510 -22.25 19.72 30.56
N ASP A 511 -22.36 21.05 30.56
CA ASP A 511 -22.22 21.89 29.36
C ASP A 511 -20.79 21.80 28.80
N VAL A 512 -19.76 21.76 29.65
CA VAL A 512 -18.36 21.56 29.23
C VAL A 512 -18.13 20.16 28.66
N GLU A 513 -18.72 19.13 29.27
CA GLU A 513 -18.64 17.76 28.72
C GLU A 513 -19.36 17.64 27.38
N GLU A 514 -20.52 18.28 27.23
CA GLU A 514 -21.28 18.30 25.99
C GLU A 514 -20.53 19.07 24.89
N ASN A 515 -19.97 20.25 25.19
CA ASN A 515 -19.10 20.98 24.27
C ASN A 515 -17.87 20.16 23.87
N LYS A 516 -17.24 19.46 24.83
CA LYS A 516 -16.11 18.57 24.53
C LYS A 516 -16.51 17.42 23.62
N ARG A 517 -17.70 16.82 23.82
CA ARG A 517 -18.23 15.78 22.92
C ARG A 517 -18.53 16.34 21.53
N GLN A 518 -19.12 17.52 21.42
CA GLN A 518 -19.37 18.19 20.14
C GLN A 518 -18.06 18.50 19.40
N MET A 519 -17.04 19.01 20.10
CA MET A 519 -15.69 19.23 19.56
C MET A 519 -15.03 17.93 19.09
N LEU A 520 -15.13 16.85 19.87
CA LEU A 520 -14.60 15.54 19.49
C LEU A 520 -15.32 14.97 18.28
N ASN A 521 -16.64 15.13 18.18
CA ASN A 521 -17.42 14.70 17.02
C ASN A 521 -17.06 15.52 15.77
N LEU A 522 -16.91 16.85 15.89
CA LEU A 522 -16.43 17.70 14.79
C LEU A 522 -15.02 17.33 14.33
N ALA A 523 -14.12 17.03 15.27
CA ALA A 523 -12.77 16.56 14.95
C ALA A 523 -12.79 15.17 14.29
N ALA A 524 -13.67 14.26 14.72
CA ALA A 524 -13.86 12.96 14.10
C ALA A 524 -14.40 13.08 12.67
N ASP A 525 -15.40 13.94 12.45
CA ASP A 525 -15.96 14.24 11.12
C ASP A 525 -14.92 14.91 10.20
N ALA A 526 -14.13 15.85 10.72
CA ALA A 526 -13.04 16.48 9.98
C ALA A 526 -11.98 15.45 9.59
N ASN A 527 -11.58 14.58 10.52
CA ASN A 527 -10.64 13.48 10.24
C ASN A 527 -11.21 12.49 9.23
N ALA A 528 -12.51 12.14 9.30
CA ALA A 528 -13.16 11.27 8.33
C ALA A 528 -13.19 11.88 6.92
N LYS A 529 -13.47 13.18 6.81
CA LYS A 529 -13.39 13.91 5.52
C LYS A 529 -11.95 14.00 5.01
N MET A 530 -10.98 14.17 5.90
CA MET A 530 -9.56 14.17 5.56
C MET A 530 -9.11 12.81 5.04
N THR A 531 -9.46 11.71 5.72
CA THR A 531 -9.15 10.35 5.27
C THR A 531 -9.82 10.04 3.95
N GLU A 532 -11.11 10.37 3.78
CA GLU A 532 -11.83 10.21 2.51
C GLU A 532 -11.23 11.05 1.36
N SER A 533 -10.78 12.27 1.66
CA SER A 533 -10.06 13.10 0.70
C SER A 533 -8.73 12.46 0.30
N THR A 534 -7.95 11.97 1.26
CA THR A 534 -6.67 11.29 0.97
C THR A 534 -6.86 10.00 0.20
N THR A 535 -7.88 9.18 0.51
CA THR A 535 -8.17 7.95 -0.24
C THR A 535 -8.59 8.27 -1.66
N ARG A 536 -9.52 9.23 -1.87
CA ARG A 536 -9.91 9.66 -3.23
C ARG A 536 -8.75 10.24 -4.02
N THR A 537 -7.80 10.91 -3.36
CA THR A 537 -6.62 11.45 -4.04
C THR A 537 -5.67 10.33 -4.45
N HIS A 538 -5.42 9.36 -3.56
CA HIS A 538 -4.63 8.17 -3.89
C HIS A 538 -5.27 7.29 -4.97
N GLU A 539 -6.60 7.12 -4.95
CA GLU A 539 -7.31 6.42 -6.02
C GLU A 539 -7.12 7.10 -7.37
N ARG A 540 -7.20 8.44 -7.43
CA ARG A 540 -6.93 9.21 -8.66
C ARG A 540 -5.47 9.09 -9.11
N GLU A 541 -4.52 9.06 -8.18
CA GLU A 541 -3.10 8.85 -8.50
C GLU A 541 -2.84 7.44 -9.05
N LEU A 542 -3.43 6.41 -8.42
CA LEU A 542 -3.32 5.02 -8.87
C LEU A 542 -3.97 4.84 -10.25
N ASP A 543 -5.14 5.43 -10.48
CA ASP A 543 -5.78 5.43 -11.81
C ASP A 543 -4.95 6.19 -12.84
N GLY A 544 -4.31 7.29 -12.44
CA GLY A 544 -3.37 8.04 -13.28
C GLY A 544 -2.15 7.20 -13.67
N MET A 545 -1.55 6.50 -12.70
CA MET A 545 -0.44 5.58 -12.96
C MET A 545 -0.87 4.41 -13.83
N ARG A 546 -2.05 3.82 -13.57
CA ARG A 546 -2.59 2.73 -14.38
C ARG A 546 -2.78 3.15 -15.83
N ARG A 547 -3.40 4.30 -16.09
CA ARG A 547 -3.53 4.84 -17.46
C ARG A 547 -2.17 5.09 -18.10
N HIS A 548 -1.21 5.60 -17.35
CA HIS A 548 0.14 5.81 -17.89
C HIS A 548 0.83 4.49 -18.27
N TYR A 549 0.65 3.42 -17.48
CA TYR A 549 1.13 2.08 -17.83
C TYR A 549 0.39 1.51 -19.04
N GLU A 550 -0.92 1.69 -19.12
CA GLU A 550 -1.72 1.28 -20.29
C GLU A 550 -1.25 2.00 -21.56
N ASP A 551 -0.97 3.31 -21.48
CA ASP A 551 -0.41 4.10 -22.59
C ASP A 551 1.00 3.62 -22.98
N LEU A 552 1.86 3.32 -22.01
CA LEU A 552 3.20 2.78 -22.26
C LEU A 552 3.16 1.41 -22.94
N VAL A 553 2.24 0.54 -22.52
CA VAL A 553 2.05 -0.78 -23.15
C VAL A 553 1.51 -0.60 -24.57
N ALA A 554 0.52 0.28 -24.77
CA ALA A 554 -0.03 0.58 -26.09
C ALA A 554 1.02 1.17 -27.04
N GLU A 555 1.87 2.09 -26.57
CA GLU A 555 2.98 2.65 -27.35
C GLU A 555 4.00 1.57 -27.71
N ARG A 556 4.34 0.69 -26.75
CA ARG A 556 5.27 -0.41 -26.97
C ARG A 556 4.71 -1.45 -27.96
N ASP A 557 3.41 -1.73 -27.91
CA ASP A 557 2.73 -2.63 -28.86
C ASP A 557 2.64 -2.01 -30.26
N ALA A 558 2.44 -0.69 -30.35
CA ALA A 558 2.49 0.04 -31.62
C ALA A 558 3.91 0.03 -32.21
N GLU A 559 4.95 0.25 -31.41
CA GLU A 559 6.34 0.14 -31.84
C GLU A 559 6.71 -1.28 -32.28
N ALA A 560 6.28 -2.30 -31.52
CA ALA A 560 6.50 -3.69 -31.87
C ALA A 560 5.82 -4.04 -33.20
N SER A 561 4.57 -3.59 -33.39
CA SER A 561 3.82 -3.76 -34.63
C SER A 561 4.53 -3.07 -35.81
N ALA A 562 4.99 -1.83 -35.63
CA ALA A 562 5.76 -1.10 -36.64
C ALA A 562 7.08 -1.81 -36.99
N ARG A 563 7.78 -2.37 -36.00
CA ARG A 563 8.99 -3.18 -36.23
C ARG A 563 8.70 -4.47 -36.99
N PHE A 564 7.61 -5.17 -36.65
CA PHE A 564 7.20 -6.36 -37.38
C PHE A 564 6.85 -6.04 -38.83
N GLU A 565 6.18 -4.91 -39.08
CA GLU A 565 5.86 -4.45 -40.43
C GLU A 565 7.13 -4.06 -41.21
N ALA A 566 8.09 -3.39 -40.56
CA ALA A 566 9.40 -3.09 -41.16
C ALA A 566 10.17 -4.36 -41.52
N LEU A 567 10.24 -5.35 -40.62
CA LEU A 567 10.87 -6.65 -40.88
C LEU A 567 10.17 -7.41 -42.00
N ARG A 568 8.84 -7.34 -42.07
CA ARG A 568 8.06 -7.94 -43.16
C ARG A 568 8.39 -7.28 -44.50
N ASN A 569 8.43 -5.95 -44.55
CA ASN A 569 8.80 -5.20 -45.74
C ASN A 569 10.25 -5.48 -46.18
N GLN A 570 11.19 -5.60 -45.23
CA GLN A 570 12.57 -6.01 -45.50
C GLN A 570 12.63 -7.43 -46.06
N SER A 571 11.92 -8.39 -45.47
CA SER A 571 11.85 -9.76 -45.99
C SER A 571 11.22 -9.83 -47.38
N GLU A 572 10.18 -9.04 -47.65
CA GLU A 572 9.58 -8.94 -48.98
C GLU A 572 10.54 -8.32 -49.99
N PHE A 573 11.30 -7.30 -49.60
CA PHE A 573 12.35 -6.71 -50.42
C PHE A 573 13.45 -7.73 -50.74
N GLU A 574 13.96 -8.45 -49.74
CA GLU A 574 14.96 -9.51 -49.93
C GLU A 574 14.43 -10.62 -50.85
N LYS A 575 13.18 -11.07 -50.67
CA LYS A 575 12.55 -12.04 -51.59
C LYS A 575 12.45 -11.51 -53.01
N ARG A 576 12.13 -10.22 -53.20
CA ARG A 576 12.10 -9.59 -54.54
C ARG A 576 13.50 -9.46 -55.12
N SER A 577 14.52 -9.13 -54.32
CA SER A 577 15.91 -9.06 -54.74
C SER A 577 16.42 -10.42 -55.17
N MET A 578 16.25 -11.45 -54.33
CA MET A 578 16.61 -12.84 -54.62
C MET A 578 15.92 -13.36 -55.89
N ARG A 579 14.64 -13.01 -56.11
CA ARG A 579 13.94 -13.36 -57.36
C ARG A 579 14.55 -12.66 -58.58
N ARG A 580 14.94 -11.38 -58.47
CA ARG A 580 15.60 -10.64 -59.56
C ARG A 580 16.99 -11.21 -59.85
N GLU A 581 17.77 -11.52 -58.82
CA GLU A 581 19.09 -12.15 -58.95
C GLU A 581 18.99 -13.53 -59.58
N PHE A 582 18.04 -14.36 -59.12
CA PHE A 582 17.78 -15.67 -59.73
C PHE A 582 17.34 -15.53 -61.20
N GLN A 583 16.45 -14.57 -61.51
CA GLN A 583 16.05 -14.29 -62.89
C GLN A 583 17.25 -13.84 -63.75
N ALA A 584 18.12 -12.98 -63.24
CA ALA A 584 19.35 -12.57 -63.93
C ALA A 584 20.28 -13.76 -64.18
N GLN A 585 20.50 -14.61 -63.17
CA GLN A 585 21.30 -15.84 -63.32
C GLN A 585 20.69 -16.79 -64.36
N THR A 586 19.36 -16.97 -64.37
CA THR A 586 18.70 -17.78 -65.39
C THR A 586 18.80 -17.17 -66.79
N ALA A 587 18.72 -15.84 -66.91
CA ALA A 587 18.87 -15.15 -68.19
C ALA A 587 20.32 -15.28 -68.73
N ASP A 588 21.31 -15.18 -67.85
CA ASP A 588 22.72 -15.41 -68.22
C ASP A 588 22.98 -16.87 -68.58
N LEU A 589 22.36 -17.81 -67.88
CA LEU A 589 22.41 -19.23 -68.24
C LEU A 589 21.81 -19.48 -69.62
N ILE A 590 20.65 -18.89 -69.93
CA ILE A 590 20.01 -18.97 -71.26
C ILE A 590 20.93 -18.38 -72.32
N ARG A 591 21.48 -17.17 -72.11
CA ARG A 591 22.44 -16.55 -73.04
C ARG A 591 23.67 -17.43 -73.27
N ASN A 592 24.19 -18.07 -72.23
CA ASN A 592 25.33 -18.97 -72.35
C ASN A 592 24.98 -20.24 -73.15
N TYR A 593 23.78 -20.80 -72.97
CA TYR A 593 23.29 -21.91 -73.79
C TYR A 593 23.07 -21.50 -75.24
N GLU A 594 22.47 -20.33 -75.50
CA GLU A 594 22.31 -19.78 -76.85
C GLU A 594 23.65 -19.52 -77.54
N LYS A 595 24.62 -18.96 -76.81
CA LYS A 595 25.98 -18.77 -77.31
C LYS A 595 26.63 -20.11 -77.69
N ARG A 596 26.56 -21.12 -76.82
CA ARG A 596 27.07 -22.47 -77.13
C ARG A 596 26.35 -23.12 -78.30
N ALA A 597 25.03 -22.96 -78.40
CA ALA A 597 24.26 -23.47 -79.53
C ALA A 597 24.66 -22.79 -80.85
N ASN A 598 24.90 -21.48 -80.83
CA ASN A 598 25.41 -20.74 -81.99
C ASN A 598 26.86 -21.13 -82.35
N GLU A 599 27.73 -21.34 -81.37
CA GLU A 599 29.09 -21.87 -81.57
C GLU A 599 29.05 -23.28 -82.18
N GLN A 600 28.17 -24.16 -81.71
CA GLN A 600 27.97 -25.48 -82.31
C GLN A 600 27.43 -25.39 -83.74
N LYS A 601 26.46 -24.50 -83.99
CA LYS A 601 25.90 -24.27 -85.32
C LYS A 601 26.97 -23.79 -86.30
N THR A 602 27.76 -22.78 -85.90
CA THR A 602 28.85 -22.24 -86.73
C THR A 602 29.93 -23.30 -86.99
N ALA A 603 30.31 -24.09 -85.98
CA ALA A 603 31.23 -25.21 -86.15
C ALA A 603 30.70 -26.28 -87.13
N LEU A 604 29.40 -26.59 -87.09
CA LEU A 604 28.77 -27.51 -88.04
C LEU A 604 28.69 -26.92 -89.46
N GLU A 605 28.41 -25.62 -89.60
CA GLU A 605 28.42 -24.92 -90.88
C GLU A 605 29.82 -24.91 -91.50
N ASP A 606 30.87 -24.67 -90.71
CA ASP A 606 32.26 -24.72 -91.17
C ASP A 606 32.70 -26.15 -91.51
N ALA A 607 32.32 -27.14 -90.71
CA ALA A 607 32.56 -28.55 -91.05
C ALA A 607 31.86 -28.96 -92.37
N ASN A 608 30.65 -28.44 -92.63
CA ASN A 608 29.96 -28.65 -93.89
C ASN A 608 30.65 -27.94 -95.07
N ARG A 609 31.17 -26.72 -94.88
CA ARG A 609 31.97 -26.03 -95.89
C ARG A 609 33.24 -26.81 -96.21
N ASP A 610 33.94 -27.31 -95.21
CA ASP A 610 35.14 -28.14 -95.37
C ASP A 610 34.84 -29.46 -96.08
N LEU A 611 33.74 -30.13 -95.72
CA LEU A 611 33.30 -31.35 -96.40
C LEU A 611 32.96 -31.08 -97.86
N LYS A 612 32.27 -29.97 -98.15
CA LYS A 612 31.96 -29.57 -99.52
C LYS A 612 33.23 -29.26 -100.32
N ALA A 613 34.17 -28.53 -99.73
CA ALA A 613 35.46 -28.25 -100.36
C ALA A 613 36.25 -29.55 -100.63
N LYS A 614 36.27 -30.49 -99.68
CA LYS A 614 36.90 -31.81 -99.85
C LYS A 614 36.23 -32.63 -100.95
N LEU A 615 34.90 -32.61 -101.03
CA LEU A 615 34.12 -33.25 -102.10
C LEU A 615 34.47 -32.65 -103.46
N ASP A 616 34.50 -31.32 -103.58
CA ASP A 616 34.85 -30.61 -104.82
C ASP A 616 36.30 -30.88 -105.25
N THR A 617 37.25 -30.97 -104.31
CA THR A 617 38.61 -31.40 -104.63
C THR A 617 38.67 -32.85 -105.10
N LYS A 618 37.92 -33.75 -104.43
CA LYS A 618 37.92 -35.18 -104.76
C LYS A 618 37.25 -35.45 -106.12
N THR A 619 36.18 -34.74 -106.46
CA THR A 619 35.55 -34.84 -107.78
C THR A 619 36.47 -34.30 -108.87
N ARG A 620 37.12 -33.14 -108.65
CA ARG A 620 38.13 -32.62 -109.60
C ARG A 620 39.30 -33.59 -109.78
N GLU A 621 39.76 -34.25 -108.72
CA GLU A 621 40.81 -35.27 -108.81
C GLU A 621 40.34 -36.53 -109.53
N SER A 622 39.11 -37.00 -109.28
CA SER A 622 38.55 -38.14 -110.03
C SER A 622 38.39 -37.81 -111.50
N ASP A 623 37.93 -36.60 -111.83
CA ASP A 623 37.79 -36.13 -113.21
C ASP A 623 39.16 -36.03 -113.90
N LYS A 624 40.18 -35.51 -113.21
CA LYS A 624 41.56 -35.53 -113.71
C LYS A 624 42.06 -36.95 -113.98
N ARG A 625 41.83 -37.90 -113.06
CA ARG A 625 42.21 -39.30 -113.23
C ARG A 625 41.45 -39.96 -114.39
N LEU A 626 40.15 -39.69 -114.51
CA LEU A 626 39.33 -40.19 -115.61
C LEU A 626 39.81 -39.64 -116.95
N MET A 627 40.08 -38.33 -117.04
CA MET A 627 40.64 -37.69 -118.23
C MET A 627 42.01 -38.28 -118.59
N GLN A 628 42.86 -38.53 -117.61
CA GLN A 628 44.16 -39.16 -117.83
C GLN A 628 44.01 -40.60 -118.33
N ALA A 629 43.11 -41.39 -117.75
CA ALA A 629 42.82 -42.74 -118.19
C ALA A 629 42.26 -42.77 -119.63
N LEU A 630 41.37 -41.83 -119.98
CA LEU A 630 40.87 -41.67 -121.35
C LEU A 630 41.99 -41.28 -122.33
N ALA A 631 42.89 -40.40 -121.92
CA ALA A 631 44.05 -40.01 -122.74
C ALA A 631 45.02 -41.18 -122.95
N ASP A 632 45.29 -41.98 -121.92
CA ASP A 632 46.14 -43.17 -122.03
C ASP A 632 45.47 -44.26 -122.88
N GLN A 633 44.14 -44.41 -122.79
CA GLN A 633 43.39 -45.31 -123.66
C GLN A 633 43.43 -44.84 -125.13
N ALA A 634 43.32 -43.54 -125.39
CA ALA A 634 43.46 -42.97 -126.73
C ALA A 634 44.85 -43.25 -127.31
N ARG A 635 45.92 -43.00 -126.53
CA ARG A 635 47.29 -43.37 -126.94
C ARG A 635 47.45 -44.86 -127.20
N GLY A 636 46.80 -45.71 -126.41
CA GLY A 636 46.79 -47.16 -126.61
C GLY A 636 46.13 -47.58 -127.93
N TYR A 637 45.04 -46.90 -128.33
CA TYR A 637 44.41 -47.11 -129.63
C TYR A 637 45.30 -46.59 -130.77
N ASP A 638 45.94 -45.43 -130.62
CA ASP A 638 46.88 -44.91 -131.61
C ASP A 638 48.04 -45.87 -131.83
N HIS A 639 48.57 -46.46 -130.75
CA HIS A 639 49.66 -47.42 -130.82
C HIS A 639 49.24 -48.73 -131.54
N ARG A 640 48.03 -49.22 -131.26
CA ARG A 640 47.45 -50.38 -131.98
C ARG A 640 47.18 -50.10 -133.45
N MET A 641 46.70 -48.90 -133.78
CA MET A 641 46.49 -48.49 -135.17
C MET A 641 47.83 -48.44 -135.93
N ALA A 642 48.88 -47.91 -135.30
CA ALA A 642 50.23 -47.91 -135.87
C ALA A 642 50.79 -49.33 -136.07
N GLU A 643 50.58 -50.25 -135.12
CA GLU A 643 50.96 -51.66 -135.27
C GLU A 643 50.20 -52.35 -136.41
N LEU A 644 48.89 -52.11 -136.53
CA LEU A 644 48.08 -52.66 -137.63
C LEU A 644 48.52 -52.10 -138.99
N GLU A 645 48.87 -50.81 -139.06
CA GLU A 645 49.38 -50.19 -140.28
C GLU A 645 50.76 -50.75 -140.67
N ALA A 646 51.63 -51.02 -139.69
CA ALA A 646 52.92 -51.69 -139.91
C ALA A 646 52.72 -53.13 -140.42
N GLN A 647 51.82 -53.91 -139.80
CA GLN A 647 51.48 -55.25 -140.26
C GLN A 647 50.87 -55.27 -141.67
N ALA A 648 50.05 -54.26 -142.01
CA ALA A 648 49.49 -54.11 -143.35
C ALA A 648 50.59 -53.87 -144.40
N LYS A 649 51.56 -53.00 -144.11
CA LYS A 649 52.73 -52.74 -144.97
C LYS A 649 53.63 -53.97 -145.13
N ASP A 650 53.82 -54.75 -144.07
CA ASP A 650 54.59 -56.00 -144.14
C ASP A 650 53.89 -57.07 -144.99
N ARG A 651 52.55 -57.16 -144.90
CA ARG A 651 51.76 -58.04 -145.79
C ARG A 651 51.83 -57.60 -147.24
N GLU A 652 51.80 -56.30 -147.52
CA GLU A 652 51.94 -55.74 -148.87
C GLU A 652 53.32 -56.02 -149.46
N ARG A 653 54.38 -55.90 -148.65
CA ARG A 653 55.75 -56.31 -149.04
C ARG A 653 55.84 -57.81 -149.35
N LEU A 654 55.31 -58.67 -148.48
CA LEU A 654 55.28 -60.12 -148.69
C LEU A 654 54.52 -60.51 -149.95
N ALA A 655 53.36 -59.89 -150.20
CA ALA A 655 52.57 -60.13 -151.42
C ALA A 655 53.33 -59.68 -152.68
N SER A 656 54.01 -58.54 -152.63
CA SER A 656 54.84 -58.05 -153.74
C SER A 656 56.01 -58.98 -154.03
N GLN A 657 56.68 -59.47 -152.98
CA GLN A 657 57.83 -60.38 -153.09
C GLN A 657 57.42 -61.76 -153.62
N GLN A 658 56.26 -62.28 -153.19
CA GLN A 658 55.70 -63.53 -153.71
C GLN A 658 55.31 -63.41 -155.19
N HIS A 659 54.73 -62.29 -155.61
CA HIS A 659 54.43 -62.04 -157.02
C HIS A 659 55.69 -61.97 -157.89
N GLU A 660 56.77 -61.38 -157.37
CA GLU A 660 58.06 -61.29 -158.05
C GLU A 660 58.73 -62.68 -158.21
N ASP A 661 58.68 -63.50 -157.16
CA ASP A 661 59.16 -64.89 -157.17
C ASP A 661 58.36 -65.80 -158.13
N GLU A 662 57.04 -65.59 -158.25
CA GLU A 662 56.20 -66.31 -159.21
C GLU A 662 56.53 -65.92 -160.66
N LEU A 663 56.75 -64.63 -160.93
CA LEU A 663 57.18 -64.16 -162.26
C LEU A 663 58.52 -64.77 -162.68
N ASP A 664 59.48 -64.89 -161.75
CA ASP A 664 60.78 -65.50 -162.04
C ASP A 664 60.71 -67.03 -162.21
N LYS A 665 59.78 -67.71 -161.53
CA LYS A 665 59.47 -69.13 -161.82
C LYS A 665 58.88 -69.32 -163.22
N VAL A 666 57.98 -68.44 -163.66
CA VAL A 666 57.42 -68.49 -165.03
C VAL A 666 58.51 -68.24 -166.08
N LYS A 667 59.43 -67.28 -165.84
CA LYS A 667 60.58 -67.04 -166.74
C LYS A 667 61.50 -68.27 -166.84
N LYS A 668 61.81 -68.93 -165.72
CA LYS A 668 62.63 -70.16 -165.70
C LYS A 668 61.93 -71.35 -166.37
N ALA A 669 60.60 -71.48 -166.22
CA ALA A 669 59.83 -72.50 -166.91
C ALA A 669 59.81 -72.30 -168.44
N ASN A 670 59.70 -71.05 -168.91
CA ASN A 670 59.79 -70.72 -170.34
C ASN A 670 61.20 -70.96 -170.92
N ALA A 671 62.26 -70.70 -170.15
CA ALA A 671 63.64 -70.98 -170.58
C ALA A 671 63.93 -72.50 -170.75
N LEU A 672 63.32 -73.35 -169.90
CA LEU A 672 63.47 -74.81 -169.98
C LEU A 672 62.74 -75.43 -171.17
N LEU A 673 61.60 -74.88 -171.59
CA LEU A 673 60.85 -75.33 -172.78
C LEU A 673 61.57 -75.04 -174.11
N LEU A 674 62.46 -74.03 -174.15
CA LEU A 674 63.24 -73.68 -175.35
C LEU A 674 64.49 -74.55 -175.54
N SER A 675 64.94 -75.31 -174.55
CA SER A 675 66.19 -76.11 -174.61
C SER A 675 66.02 -77.59 -175.01
N LYS A 676 64.79 -78.07 -175.25
CA LYS A 676 64.50 -79.47 -175.64
C LYS A 676 63.97 -79.65 -177.08
N LYS A 677 64.01 -78.61 -177.92
CA LYS A 677 63.87 -78.73 -179.38
C LYS A 677 65.23 -78.46 -180.03
N GLY A 678 65.93 -79.54 -180.37
CA GLY A 678 67.26 -79.54 -181.00
C GLY A 678 67.92 -80.89 -180.82
#